data_AF-A0A1G6L1P5-F1
#
_entry.id   AF-A0A1G6L1P5-F1
#
_cell.length_a   1.000
_cell.length_b   1.000
_cell.length_c   1.000
_cell.angle_alpha   90.00
_cell.angle_beta   90.00
_cell.angle_gamma   90.00
#
_symmetry.space_group_name_H-M   'P 1'
#
loop_
_entity.id
_entity.type
_entity.pdbx_description
1 polymer ?
#
loop_
_entity_poly.entity_id
_entity_poly.type
_entity_poly.pdbx_seq_one_letter_code
_entity_poly.pdbx_strand_id
1 'polypeptide(L)'
;HITDRIISGEGLTAEITKQGSVYFDRSVLVNKDVLISADQGSIHVGNSVGSRNGNISMQTVNGHVNVDNNVTALNGDISLKTVKGNVNVNNKVAANNGNVTATTEVGDIRIGDNGKNERTVYAKKDILLATGQGKIDIHGKTESSEGNITLSAKSKEYKPGADGMNILISDSGIVKAAGYVNLKTENGDIHITDLILSGEGLTAEIKKQGSVYFDRSVIVNKDVLISADQGSIHVKNSVASVNGDISLKTVKGDVNVKNKVAANNGNVTATTEVGDIHIGDNGEKEQTVYAKKDILLATGQGIIDIHGKTESSEGNITLSAKSKEYKPGENGMNILISDSGIVKAAGYVNLKTENGDIRVTDRILSGEGLTAEVKKQGSVYFDRSVAVNGNVDISADQGDINVGNSVISRNGDISLQTVNGDVLVDNKVTAHNGDISLKTVNGNIQAGDLTAGNLVYADTAHGDIILDLANAKAVVIRMPDNTTASRIGTVQAEAGGPGVTIQGKYIYAGNILSKGDSGPLTVDFQAPDGKETITDVVIDNLFSDSGTVIPKLWADNGFIRVTDGYLAFGDIYTTDKIHAENPETSFALYGRTPTGDGEPHMYWNNVDLPHRTTPLLLAGSHVYTRMVDLLDDSTYTWLFERDYLKYVLEPEKPLTRHTGRLIYDGAHVVNGQRNNAVSRDITLAHHSVQ
;
A
#
# COMPACT_ATOMS: atom_id res chain seq x y z
N HIS A 1 5.17 8.04 71.65
CA HIS A 1 4.23 9.08 71.20
C HIS A 1 4.79 10.43 71.64
N ILE A 2 4.97 11.36 70.72
CA ILE A 2 5.50 12.70 70.97
C ILE A 2 4.45 13.71 70.50
N THR A 3 3.98 14.56 71.42
CA THR A 3 2.87 15.49 71.18
C THR A 3 3.34 16.87 70.69
N ASP A 4 4.60 17.21 70.95
CA ASP A 4 5.19 18.51 70.60
C ASP A 4 5.93 18.49 69.26
N ARG A 5 6.17 19.70 68.72
CA ARG A 5 6.98 19.90 67.53
C ARG A 5 8.45 19.62 67.86
N ILE A 6 9.14 18.87 67.00
CA ILE A 6 10.58 18.66 67.10
C ILE A 6 11.29 19.66 66.19
N ILE A 7 12.19 20.45 66.78
CA ILE A 7 13.12 21.32 66.06
C ILE A 7 14.53 21.00 66.58
N SER A 8 15.42 20.52 65.70
CA SER A 8 16.78 20.13 66.08
C SER A 8 17.84 20.69 65.12
N GLY A 9 18.95 21.18 65.68
CA GLY A 9 20.17 21.51 64.92
C GLY A 9 20.98 20.28 64.50
N GLU A 10 20.60 19.10 64.99
CA GLU A 10 21.23 17.80 64.73
C GLU A 10 20.25 16.88 63.96
N GLY A 11 20.51 15.57 63.93
CA GLY A 11 19.59 14.57 63.38
C GLY A 11 18.54 14.10 64.39
N LEU A 12 17.61 13.26 63.93
CA LEU A 12 16.66 12.52 64.76
C LEU A 12 16.74 11.04 64.40
N THR A 13 16.80 10.18 65.41
CA THR A 13 16.59 8.74 65.28
C THR A 13 15.48 8.30 66.22
N ALA A 14 14.47 7.62 65.69
CA ALA A 14 13.41 6.98 66.46
C ALA A 14 13.21 5.55 65.95
N GLU A 15 13.37 4.56 66.82
CA GLU A 15 13.38 3.16 66.43
C GLU A 15 12.52 2.32 67.38
N ILE A 16 11.67 1.48 66.80
CA ILE A 16 10.92 0.43 67.51
C ILE A 16 11.27 -0.92 66.88
N THR A 17 12.04 -1.74 67.59
CA THR A 17 12.57 -3.05 67.12
C THR A 17 11.67 -4.26 67.42
N LYS A 18 10.46 -4.03 67.93
CA LYS A 18 9.48 -5.08 68.27
C LYS A 18 8.09 -4.60 67.91
N GLN A 19 7.13 -4.66 68.83
CA GLN A 19 5.78 -4.13 68.68
C GLN A 19 5.70 -2.68 69.16
N GLY A 20 5.08 -1.83 68.34
CA GLY A 20 4.81 -0.44 68.66
C GLY A 20 4.90 0.46 67.44
N SER A 21 4.14 1.54 67.47
CA SER A 21 4.11 2.56 66.42
C SER A 21 4.88 3.80 66.87
N VAL A 22 5.43 4.54 65.91
CA VAL A 22 6.02 5.85 66.15
C VAL A 22 5.01 6.93 65.77
N TYR A 23 4.62 7.75 66.74
CA TYR A 23 3.64 8.84 66.56
C TYR A 23 4.26 10.18 66.95
N PHE A 24 4.24 11.13 66.02
CA PHE A 24 4.50 12.55 66.22
C PHE A 24 3.23 13.33 65.86
N ASP A 25 2.63 14.05 66.80
CA ASP A 25 1.39 14.82 66.52
C ASP A 25 1.65 16.09 65.70
N ARG A 26 2.91 16.53 65.66
CA ARG A 26 3.35 17.79 65.02
C ARG A 26 4.57 17.56 64.14
N SER A 27 5.09 18.65 63.58
CA SER A 27 6.21 18.59 62.64
C SER A 27 7.51 18.07 63.25
N VAL A 28 8.27 17.35 62.44
CA VAL A 28 9.66 16.95 62.70
C VAL A 28 10.56 17.74 61.77
N LEU A 29 11.27 18.74 62.28
CA LEU A 29 12.11 19.64 61.49
C LEU A 29 13.55 19.61 62.03
N VAL A 30 14.49 19.07 61.26
CA VAL A 30 15.86 18.88 61.73
C VAL A 30 16.89 19.37 60.72
N ASN A 31 18.13 19.54 61.16
CA ASN A 31 19.22 19.97 60.27
C ASN A 31 19.90 18.81 59.54
N LYS A 32 20.04 17.63 60.18
CA LYS A 32 20.69 16.44 59.59
C LYS A 32 19.66 15.34 59.28
N ASP A 33 20.01 14.07 59.42
CA ASP A 33 19.13 12.96 59.04
C ASP A 33 17.89 12.83 59.94
N VAL A 34 16.77 12.45 59.35
CA VAL A 34 15.59 11.90 60.06
C VAL A 34 15.55 10.41 59.76
N LEU A 35 15.75 9.58 60.79
CA LEU A 35 15.69 8.12 60.70
C LEU A 35 14.58 7.62 61.62
N ILE A 36 13.46 7.16 61.05
CA ILE A 36 12.34 6.60 61.82
C ILE A 36 12.09 5.18 61.35
N SER A 37 12.16 4.21 62.27
CA SER A 37 11.91 2.80 61.98
C SER A 37 10.93 2.15 62.97
N ALA A 38 10.08 1.26 62.47
CA ALA A 38 9.22 0.40 63.28
C ALA A 38 9.10 -1.00 62.67
N ASP A 39 9.43 -2.06 63.40
CA ASP A 39 9.27 -3.42 62.87
C ASP A 39 7.79 -3.80 62.77
N GLN A 40 7.04 -3.69 63.87
CA GLN A 40 5.61 -4.00 63.93
C GLN A 40 4.84 -2.78 64.44
N GLY A 41 4.37 -1.95 63.52
CA GLY A 41 3.62 -0.74 63.83
C GLY A 41 3.77 0.33 62.75
N SER A 42 2.90 1.32 62.81
CA SER A 42 2.89 2.44 61.85
C SER A 42 3.83 3.56 62.29
N ILE A 43 4.29 4.34 61.32
CA ILE A 43 4.90 5.64 61.51
C ILE A 43 3.87 6.69 61.11
N HIS A 44 3.57 7.63 62.01
CA HIS A 44 2.65 8.73 61.73
C HIS A 44 3.24 10.06 62.19
N VAL A 45 3.22 11.04 61.28
CA VAL A 45 3.55 12.44 61.55
C VAL A 45 2.35 13.29 61.19
N GLY A 46 1.71 13.89 62.20
CA GLY A 46 0.48 14.69 62.07
C GLY A 46 0.66 16.04 61.37
N ASN A 47 1.84 16.32 60.82
CA ASN A 47 2.15 17.51 60.02
C ASN A 47 3.38 17.21 59.12
N SER A 48 4.28 18.17 58.91
CA SER A 48 5.44 17.99 58.01
C SER A 48 6.68 17.33 58.64
N VAL A 49 7.43 16.60 57.80
CA VAL A 49 8.80 16.12 58.07
C VAL A 49 9.79 16.90 57.19
N GLY A 50 10.82 17.47 57.80
CA GLY A 50 11.80 18.31 57.12
C GLY A 50 13.24 18.03 57.56
N SER A 51 14.14 17.96 56.58
CA SER A 51 15.59 17.97 56.80
C SER A 51 16.26 19.02 55.92
N ARG A 52 17.17 19.81 56.51
CA ARG A 52 17.91 20.85 55.77
C ARG A 52 19.15 20.29 55.04
N ASN A 53 19.96 19.48 55.71
CA ASN A 53 21.26 19.01 55.25
C ASN A 53 21.44 17.49 55.32
N GLY A 54 20.37 16.74 55.60
CA GLY A 54 20.40 15.28 55.66
C GLY A 54 19.26 14.62 54.90
N ASN A 55 19.22 13.30 55.01
CA ASN A 55 18.23 12.43 54.41
C ASN A 55 17.00 12.28 55.31
N ILE A 56 15.87 11.92 54.73
CA ILE A 56 14.68 11.48 55.48
C ILE A 56 14.44 10.01 55.13
N SER A 57 14.53 9.13 56.12
CA SER A 57 14.22 7.71 56.01
C SER A 57 13.13 7.33 57.01
N MET A 58 12.00 6.87 56.51
CA MET A 58 10.89 6.34 57.32
C MET A 58 10.57 4.93 56.83
N GLN A 59 10.76 3.93 57.70
CA GLN A 59 10.63 2.52 57.31
C GLN A 59 9.83 1.69 58.31
N THR A 60 8.93 0.84 57.83
CA THR A 60 8.27 -0.17 58.68
C THR A 60 8.16 -1.53 57.98
N VAL A 61 8.20 -2.64 58.73
CA VAL A 61 7.93 -3.96 58.14
C VAL A 61 6.42 -4.16 58.04
N ASN A 62 5.70 -4.11 59.15
CA ASN A 62 4.25 -4.26 59.19
C ASN A 62 3.59 -3.00 59.76
N GLY A 63 3.14 -2.11 58.90
CA GLY A 63 2.50 -0.86 59.28
C GLY A 63 2.49 0.15 58.14
N HIS A 64 1.85 1.30 58.38
CA HIS A 64 1.77 2.39 57.41
C HIS A 64 2.86 3.42 57.69
N VAL A 65 3.32 4.11 56.65
CA VAL A 65 4.02 5.40 56.78
C VAL A 65 3.04 6.49 56.38
N ASN A 66 2.62 7.32 57.33
CA ASN A 66 1.65 8.39 57.12
C ASN A 66 2.24 9.74 57.50
N VAL A 67 2.18 10.71 56.58
CA VAL A 67 2.54 12.10 56.83
C VAL A 67 1.40 12.99 56.37
N ASP A 68 0.79 13.72 57.31
CA ASP A 68 -0.44 14.47 57.04
C ASP A 68 -0.21 15.74 56.21
N ASN A 69 1.05 16.13 55.98
CA ASN A 69 1.42 17.29 55.20
C ASN A 69 2.63 16.99 54.29
N ASN A 70 3.74 17.71 54.44
CA ASN A 70 4.88 17.62 53.52
C ASN A 70 6.03 16.76 54.04
N VAL A 71 6.71 16.06 53.14
CA VAL A 71 8.05 15.49 53.37
C VAL A 71 9.04 16.27 52.52
N THR A 72 10.03 16.93 53.14
CA THR A 72 10.97 17.80 52.41
C THR A 72 12.41 17.62 52.89
N ALA A 73 13.27 17.13 52.01
CA ALA A 73 14.72 17.14 52.18
C ALA A 73 15.31 18.21 51.27
N LEU A 74 15.95 19.24 51.83
CA LEU A 74 16.52 20.32 51.03
C LEU A 74 17.81 19.86 50.31
N ASN A 75 18.70 19.16 51.01
CA ASN A 75 20.01 18.74 50.48
C ASN A 75 20.26 17.23 50.47
N GLY A 76 19.27 16.42 50.90
CA GLY A 76 19.39 14.96 50.97
C GLY A 76 18.27 14.24 50.22
N ASP A 77 18.28 12.92 50.37
CA ASP A 77 17.33 11.99 49.77
C ASP A 77 16.13 11.73 50.69
N ILE A 78 15.02 11.31 50.11
CA ILE A 78 13.82 10.84 50.82
C ILE A 78 13.62 9.35 50.52
N SER A 79 13.44 8.54 51.56
CA SER A 79 13.17 7.10 51.50
C SER A 79 11.98 6.75 52.40
N LEU A 80 10.84 6.39 51.81
CA LEU A 80 9.62 5.97 52.51
C LEU A 80 9.34 4.51 52.21
N LYS A 81 9.45 3.61 53.20
CA LYS A 81 9.42 2.16 52.92
C LYS A 81 8.47 1.42 53.84
N THR A 82 7.70 0.50 53.26
CA THR A 82 6.97 -0.52 53.99
C THR A 82 7.26 -1.90 53.39
N VAL A 83 7.10 -2.98 54.15
CA VAL A 83 6.96 -4.33 53.54
C VAL A 83 5.47 -4.58 53.33
N LYS A 84 4.68 -4.54 54.40
CA LYS A 84 3.23 -4.61 54.38
C LYS A 84 2.61 -3.36 54.98
N GLY A 85 1.90 -2.61 54.16
CA GLY A 85 1.20 -1.40 54.51
C GLY A 85 1.45 -0.29 53.49
N ASN A 86 0.69 0.78 53.64
CA ASN A 86 0.66 1.89 52.69
C ASN A 86 1.71 2.95 53.03
N VAL A 87 2.15 3.68 52.01
CA VAL A 87 2.88 4.94 52.15
C VAL A 87 1.94 6.07 51.73
N ASN A 88 1.60 6.96 52.66
CA ASN A 88 0.68 8.08 52.43
C ASN A 88 1.34 9.41 52.80
N VAL A 89 1.33 10.36 51.86
CA VAL A 89 1.73 11.76 52.10
C VAL A 89 0.66 12.67 51.51
N ASN A 90 -0.13 13.34 52.37
CA ASN A 90 -1.33 14.09 51.94
C ASN A 90 -1.05 15.41 51.19
N ASN A 91 0.21 15.76 50.94
CA ASN A 91 0.52 17.02 50.27
C ASN A 91 1.69 16.84 49.29
N LYS A 92 2.93 17.04 49.72
CA LYS A 92 4.09 17.03 48.82
C LYS A 92 5.25 16.19 49.36
N VAL A 93 5.94 15.51 48.45
CA VAL A 93 7.25 14.90 48.69
C VAL A 93 8.31 15.61 47.83
N ALA A 94 9.33 16.19 48.47
CA ALA A 94 10.29 17.06 47.81
C ALA A 94 11.74 16.82 48.26
N ALA A 95 12.56 16.19 47.41
CA ALA A 95 14.01 16.10 47.59
C ALA A 95 14.71 17.14 46.69
N ASN A 96 14.96 18.35 47.22
CA ASN A 96 15.35 19.49 46.38
C ASN A 96 16.73 19.37 45.75
N ASN A 97 17.61 18.52 46.29
CA ASN A 97 18.92 18.19 45.71
C ASN A 97 19.20 16.67 45.67
N GLY A 98 18.21 15.86 46.00
CA GLY A 98 18.35 14.40 46.17
C GLY A 98 17.35 13.61 45.34
N ASN A 99 17.22 12.35 45.72
CA ASN A 99 16.29 11.36 45.18
C ASN A 99 15.03 11.26 46.04
N VAL A 100 13.93 10.83 45.43
CA VAL A 100 12.73 10.36 46.14
C VAL A 100 12.55 8.88 45.89
N THR A 101 12.49 8.07 46.95
CA THR A 101 12.16 6.65 46.90
C THR A 101 10.96 6.38 47.81
N ALA A 102 9.90 5.78 47.28
CA ALA A 102 8.82 5.22 48.06
C ALA A 102 8.52 3.78 47.63
N THR A 103 8.54 2.81 48.55
CA THR A 103 8.34 1.42 48.19
C THR A 103 7.48 0.65 49.20
N THR A 104 6.66 -0.27 48.70
CA THR A 104 5.90 -1.25 49.50
C THR A 104 5.89 -2.61 48.81
N GLU A 105 6.02 -3.73 49.53
CA GLU A 105 5.83 -5.05 48.90
C GLU A 105 4.34 -5.38 48.75
N VAL A 106 3.53 -4.97 49.73
CA VAL A 106 2.07 -5.13 49.75
C VAL A 106 1.45 -3.88 50.35
N GLY A 107 0.79 -3.08 49.52
CA GLY A 107 0.12 -1.85 49.91
C GLY A 107 0.14 -0.80 48.80
N ASP A 108 -0.51 0.32 49.08
CA ASP A 108 -0.60 1.43 48.13
C ASP A 108 0.39 2.54 48.48
N ILE A 109 0.79 3.29 47.45
CA ILE A 109 1.51 4.56 47.59
C ILE A 109 0.58 5.67 47.14
N ARG A 110 0.20 6.56 48.06
CA ARG A 110 -0.61 7.74 47.77
C ARG A 110 0.15 9.01 48.12
N ILE A 111 0.33 9.91 47.17
CA ILE A 111 1.00 11.20 47.38
C ILE A 111 0.22 12.33 46.70
N GLY A 112 -0.14 13.36 47.45
CA GLY A 112 -0.87 14.52 46.91
C GLY A 112 -2.12 14.85 47.70
N ASP A 113 -2.99 15.66 47.08
CA ASP A 113 -4.09 16.46 47.68
C ASP A 113 -3.70 17.92 48.02
N ASN A 114 -2.62 18.42 47.40
CA ASN A 114 -2.09 19.77 47.57
C ASN A 114 -2.70 20.84 46.65
N GLY A 115 -3.52 20.42 45.68
CA GLY A 115 -4.18 21.28 44.70
C GLY A 115 -3.80 20.94 43.26
N LYS A 116 -4.69 21.30 42.32
CA LYS A 116 -4.49 21.04 40.90
C LYS A 116 -3.26 21.78 40.36
N ASN A 117 -2.47 21.12 39.52
CA ASN A 117 -1.21 21.63 38.93
C ASN A 117 -0.05 21.84 39.91
N GLU A 118 -0.21 21.48 41.19
CA GLU A 118 0.86 21.65 42.15
C GLU A 118 2.00 20.65 41.89
N ARG A 119 3.22 21.05 42.27
CA ARG A 119 4.39 20.16 42.21
C ARG A 119 4.36 19.21 43.39
N THR A 120 3.73 18.05 43.21
CA THR A 120 3.40 17.05 44.23
C THR A 120 4.55 16.11 44.57
N VAL A 121 5.23 15.57 43.56
CA VAL A 121 6.43 14.75 43.76
C VAL A 121 7.58 15.41 43.02
N TYR A 122 8.62 15.80 43.75
CA TYR A 122 9.78 16.46 43.20
C TYR A 122 11.08 15.84 43.70
N ALA A 123 11.97 15.53 42.77
CA ALA A 123 13.36 15.24 43.04
C ALA A 123 14.24 16.06 42.11
N LYS A 124 15.43 16.44 42.57
CA LYS A 124 16.44 16.93 41.64
C LYS A 124 16.97 15.79 40.77
N LYS A 125 17.26 14.66 41.42
CA LYS A 125 17.74 13.41 40.82
C LYS A 125 16.56 12.47 40.57
N ASP A 126 16.66 11.19 40.91
CA ASP A 126 15.68 10.18 40.52
C ASP A 126 14.43 10.17 41.43
N ILE A 127 13.28 9.82 40.83
CA ILE A 127 12.05 9.43 41.52
C ILE A 127 11.82 7.94 41.26
N LEU A 128 11.71 7.15 42.34
CA LEU A 128 11.36 5.73 42.29
C LEU A 128 10.17 5.47 43.22
N LEU A 129 9.02 5.12 42.65
CA LEU A 129 7.85 4.65 43.42
C LEU A 129 7.51 3.22 42.98
N ALA A 130 7.46 2.28 43.92
CA ALA A 130 7.22 0.88 43.58
C ALA A 130 6.33 0.15 44.59
N THR A 131 5.32 -0.58 44.09
CA THR A 131 4.51 -1.50 44.88
C THR A 131 4.54 -2.92 44.29
N GLY A 132 4.84 -3.91 45.12
CA GLY A 132 4.84 -5.33 44.75
C GLY A 132 3.43 -5.90 44.59
N GLN A 133 2.45 -5.36 45.32
CA GLN A 133 1.02 -5.63 45.25
C GLN A 133 0.25 -4.40 45.74
N GLY A 134 -0.31 -3.61 44.82
CA GLY A 134 -1.06 -2.40 45.13
C GLY A 134 -0.98 -1.36 44.04
N LYS A 135 -1.32 -0.11 44.39
CA LYS A 135 -1.44 1.02 43.47
C LYS A 135 -0.47 2.15 43.80
N ILE A 136 -0.17 2.95 42.79
CA ILE A 136 0.50 4.25 42.91
C ILE A 136 -0.49 5.31 42.45
N ASP A 137 -0.89 6.19 43.36
CA ASP A 137 -1.84 7.27 43.11
C ASP A 137 -1.22 8.63 43.47
N ILE A 138 -1.00 9.47 42.46
CA ILE A 138 -0.36 10.79 42.60
C ILE A 138 -1.31 11.88 42.13
N HIS A 139 -1.60 12.85 43.00
CA HIS A 139 -2.52 13.94 42.70
C HIS A 139 -1.69 15.21 42.42
N GLY A 140 -1.41 15.47 41.14
CA GLY A 140 -0.61 16.60 40.68
C GLY A 140 0.71 16.22 39.99
N LYS A 141 1.60 17.21 39.81
CA LYS A 141 2.80 17.09 38.97
C LYS A 141 3.90 16.24 39.61
N THR A 142 4.47 15.34 38.82
CA THR A 142 5.65 14.53 39.16
C THR A 142 6.84 15.00 38.32
N GLU A 143 7.88 15.52 38.96
CA GLU A 143 9.02 16.15 38.26
C GLU A 143 10.38 15.72 38.81
N SER A 144 11.23 15.22 37.91
CA SER A 144 12.67 15.07 38.11
C SER A 144 13.42 16.06 37.23
N SER A 145 14.21 16.96 37.81
CA SER A 145 14.88 18.02 37.04
C SER A 145 16.19 17.60 36.37
N GLU A 146 16.85 16.54 36.84
CA GLU A 146 18.13 16.04 36.33
C GLU A 146 18.18 14.50 36.18
N GLY A 147 17.18 13.79 36.72
CA GLY A 147 17.16 12.33 36.75
C GLY A 147 15.94 11.70 36.08
N ASN A 148 15.68 10.46 36.44
CA ASN A 148 14.62 9.62 35.88
C ASN A 148 13.38 9.60 36.78
N ILE A 149 12.24 9.23 36.19
CA ILE A 149 11.03 8.86 36.92
C ILE A 149 10.75 7.38 36.64
N THR A 150 10.69 6.56 37.69
CA THR A 150 10.37 5.13 37.60
C THR A 150 9.21 4.78 38.52
N LEU A 151 8.10 4.34 37.94
CA LEU A 151 6.89 3.93 38.65
C LEU A 151 6.59 2.46 38.31
N SER A 152 6.43 1.61 39.32
CA SER A 152 6.07 0.21 39.10
C SER A 152 5.01 -0.28 40.08
N ALA A 153 3.92 -0.84 39.56
CA ALA A 153 2.81 -1.31 40.38
C ALA A 153 2.23 -2.61 39.85
N LYS A 154 1.97 -3.56 40.73
CA LYS A 154 1.44 -4.88 40.34
C LYS A 154 0.17 -5.19 41.10
N SER A 155 -0.73 -5.92 40.45
CA SER A 155 -1.90 -6.49 41.08
C SER A 155 -1.93 -8.00 40.84
N LYS A 156 -2.47 -8.74 41.81
CA LYS A 156 -2.59 -10.20 41.69
C LYS A 156 -3.49 -10.60 40.52
N GLU A 157 -4.58 -9.87 40.35
CA GLU A 157 -5.59 -10.05 39.31
C GLU A 157 -5.95 -8.68 38.71
N TYR A 158 -6.32 -8.69 37.44
CA TYR A 158 -6.79 -7.48 36.78
C TYR A 158 -8.25 -7.19 37.17
N LYS A 159 -8.55 -5.92 37.42
CA LYS A 159 -9.92 -5.42 37.60
C LYS A 159 -10.15 -4.31 36.58
N PRO A 160 -11.24 -4.31 35.79
CA PRO A 160 -11.50 -3.22 34.86
C PRO A 160 -11.97 -1.95 35.57
N GLY A 161 -11.74 -0.79 34.94
CA GLY A 161 -12.23 0.51 35.40
C GLY A 161 -11.33 1.17 36.45
N ALA A 162 -11.89 2.08 37.26
CA ALA A 162 -11.13 2.83 38.26
C ALA A 162 -10.37 1.94 39.25
N ASP A 163 -10.91 0.76 39.55
CA ASP A 163 -10.26 -0.21 40.42
C ASP A 163 -9.05 -0.91 39.78
N GLY A 164 -8.90 -0.83 38.46
CA GLY A 164 -7.78 -1.35 37.69
C GLY A 164 -6.57 -0.44 37.56
N MET A 165 -6.70 0.83 37.97
CA MET A 165 -5.65 1.82 37.86
C MET A 165 -4.51 1.50 38.83
N ASN A 166 -3.45 0.86 38.33
CA ASN A 166 -2.27 0.55 39.13
C ASN A 166 -1.33 1.75 39.22
N ILE A 167 -1.24 2.55 38.15
CA ILE A 167 -0.53 3.83 38.17
C ILE A 167 -1.50 4.91 37.70
N LEU A 168 -1.82 5.85 38.59
CA LEU A 168 -2.64 7.01 38.31
C LEU A 168 -1.88 8.28 38.66
N ILE A 169 -1.76 9.20 37.70
CA ILE A 169 -1.34 10.59 37.96
C ILE A 169 -2.45 11.53 37.50
N SER A 170 -3.21 12.01 38.48
CA SER A 170 -4.42 12.83 38.33
C SER A 170 -4.16 14.33 38.53
N ASP A 171 -5.21 15.14 38.48
CA ASP A 171 -5.19 16.58 38.81
C ASP A 171 -4.20 17.43 38.01
N SER A 172 -4.26 17.27 36.68
CA SER A 172 -3.27 17.83 35.74
C SER A 172 -1.88 17.27 36.02
N GLY A 173 -1.84 15.94 36.07
CA GLY A 173 -0.70 15.11 36.42
C GLY A 173 0.42 15.11 35.40
N ILE A 174 1.06 16.27 35.17
CA ILE A 174 2.22 16.36 34.29
C ILE A 174 3.34 15.47 34.83
N VAL A 175 3.91 14.65 33.95
CA VAL A 175 5.11 13.84 34.24
C VAL A 175 6.28 14.44 33.47
N LYS A 176 7.30 14.91 34.19
CA LYS A 176 8.46 15.55 33.56
C LYS A 176 9.77 15.01 34.12
N ALA A 177 10.57 14.36 33.27
CA ALA A 177 11.92 13.92 33.61
C ALA A 177 12.95 14.56 32.67
N ALA A 178 14.12 14.94 33.20
CA ALA A 178 15.27 15.24 32.35
C ALA A 178 15.90 13.97 31.77
N GLY A 179 15.85 12.87 32.53
CA GLY A 179 16.20 11.52 32.08
C GLY A 179 14.99 10.78 31.50
N TYR A 180 14.91 9.47 31.77
CA TYR A 180 13.86 8.59 31.30
C TYR A 180 12.59 8.65 32.17
N VAL A 181 11.45 8.36 31.54
CA VAL A 181 10.20 8.02 32.22
C VAL A 181 9.94 6.52 32.02
N ASN A 182 9.83 5.77 33.11
CA ASN A 182 9.60 4.33 33.10
C ASN A 182 8.34 4.02 33.92
N LEU A 183 7.30 3.49 33.27
CA LEU A 183 6.02 3.14 33.86
C LEU A 183 5.79 1.65 33.62
N LYS A 184 5.64 0.86 34.68
CA LYS A 184 5.51 -0.60 34.56
C LYS A 184 4.37 -1.15 35.41
N THR A 185 3.43 -1.83 34.78
CA THR A 185 2.37 -2.53 35.49
C THR A 185 2.30 -4.01 35.15
N GLU A 186 1.77 -4.79 36.08
CA GLU A 186 1.35 -6.17 35.86
C GLU A 186 -0.09 -6.31 36.36
N ASN A 187 -1.01 -6.74 35.49
CA ASN A 187 -2.44 -6.78 35.78
C ASN A 187 -3.05 -5.43 36.23
N GLY A 188 -2.81 -4.35 35.49
CA GLY A 188 -3.44 -3.06 35.80
C GLY A 188 -3.09 -1.97 34.81
N ASP A 189 -3.90 -0.93 34.83
CA ASP A 189 -3.86 0.19 33.90
C ASP A 189 -2.84 1.25 34.32
N ILE A 190 -2.35 2.00 33.34
CA ILE A 190 -1.55 3.21 33.51
C ILE A 190 -2.38 4.38 33.01
N HIS A 191 -2.63 5.40 33.83
CA HIS A 191 -3.36 6.59 33.43
C HIS A 191 -2.65 7.88 33.86
N ILE A 192 -2.26 8.68 32.87
CA ILE A 192 -1.67 10.01 33.04
C ILE A 192 -2.63 11.04 32.44
N THR A 193 -3.12 11.94 33.28
CA THR A 193 -4.18 12.91 32.92
C THR A 193 -3.68 14.13 32.14
N ASP A 194 -2.37 14.31 32.02
CA ASP A 194 -1.75 15.45 31.37
C ASP A 194 -0.49 15.07 30.58
N LEU A 195 0.34 16.06 30.24
CA LEU A 195 1.52 15.94 29.39
C LEU A 195 2.61 15.03 30.00
N ILE A 196 3.21 14.19 29.15
CA ILE A 196 4.46 13.48 29.47
C ILE A 196 5.61 14.15 28.70
N LEU A 197 6.63 14.58 29.45
CA LEU A 197 7.86 15.18 28.95
C LEU A 197 9.07 14.37 29.43
N SER A 198 9.89 13.91 28.49
CA SER A 198 11.14 13.19 28.79
C SER A 198 12.30 13.75 27.98
N GLY A 199 13.38 14.14 28.66
CA GLY A 199 14.63 14.56 28.02
C GLY A 199 15.44 13.39 27.44
N GLU A 200 15.08 12.15 27.78
CA GLU A 200 15.62 10.92 27.21
C GLU A 200 14.49 10.11 26.56
N GLY A 201 14.18 8.90 27.03
CA GLY A 201 13.13 8.03 26.48
C GLY A 201 11.90 7.88 27.38
N LEU A 202 10.85 7.23 26.86
CA LEU A 202 9.69 6.76 27.61
C LEU A 202 9.55 5.25 27.42
N THR A 203 9.36 4.51 28.50
CA THR A 203 8.87 3.13 28.49
C THR A 203 7.60 3.04 29.33
N ALA A 204 6.49 2.67 28.72
CA ALA A 204 5.25 2.28 29.39
C ALA A 204 4.93 0.83 29.03
N GLU A 205 4.94 -0.06 30.02
CA GLU A 205 4.85 -1.51 29.82
C GLU A 205 3.78 -2.10 30.73
N ILE A 206 2.80 -2.77 30.13
CA ILE A 206 1.78 -3.55 30.83
C ILE A 206 1.98 -5.02 30.53
N LYS A 207 2.33 -5.79 31.57
CA LYS A 207 2.39 -7.25 31.51
C LYS A 207 1.05 -7.87 31.86
N LYS A 208 0.72 -8.96 31.17
CA LYS A 208 -0.54 -9.70 31.28
C LYS A 208 -1.75 -8.90 30.80
N GLN A 209 -2.40 -8.13 31.67
CA GLN A 209 -3.65 -7.44 31.33
C GLN A 209 -3.68 -6.00 31.87
N GLY A 210 -4.20 -5.08 31.06
CA GLY A 210 -4.38 -3.66 31.39
C GLY A 210 -4.10 -2.76 30.18
N SER A 211 -4.57 -1.52 30.25
CA SER A 211 -4.52 -0.53 29.18
C SER A 211 -3.71 0.71 29.59
N VAL A 212 -3.15 1.39 28.58
CA VAL A 212 -2.42 2.65 28.76
C VAL A 212 -3.31 3.82 28.32
N TYR A 213 -3.49 4.81 29.19
CA TYR A 213 -4.26 6.02 28.93
C TYR A 213 -3.40 7.26 29.15
N PHE A 214 -3.10 7.97 28.07
CA PHE A 214 -2.46 9.28 28.11
C PHE A 214 -3.44 10.32 27.56
N ASP A 215 -3.93 11.19 28.44
CA ASP A 215 -4.99 12.15 28.09
C ASP A 215 -4.49 13.36 27.27
N ARG A 216 -3.16 13.57 27.23
CA ARG A 216 -2.50 14.63 26.47
C ARG A 216 -1.32 14.04 25.68
N SER A 217 -0.43 14.91 25.21
CA SER A 217 0.70 14.49 24.40
C SER A 217 1.74 13.73 25.18
N VAL A 218 2.47 12.90 24.45
CA VAL A 218 3.75 12.33 24.84
C VAL A 218 4.82 13.02 24.00
N ILE A 219 5.75 13.73 24.63
CA ILE A 219 6.85 14.43 23.94
C ILE A 219 8.17 13.99 24.57
N VAL A 220 8.98 13.30 23.76
CA VAL A 220 10.17 12.59 24.23
C VAL A 220 11.34 12.90 23.30
N ASN A 221 12.55 13.02 23.85
CA ASN A 221 13.73 13.32 23.07
C ASN A 221 14.22 12.10 22.26
N LYS A 222 14.26 10.91 22.87
CA LYS A 222 14.69 9.64 22.25
C LYS A 222 13.49 8.72 22.07
N ASP A 223 13.64 7.43 22.36
CA ASP A 223 12.64 6.42 22.01
C ASP A 223 11.38 6.49 22.88
N VAL A 224 10.23 6.25 22.24
CA VAL A 224 8.95 6.02 22.90
C VAL A 224 8.58 4.56 22.72
N LEU A 225 8.52 3.80 23.82
CA LEU A 225 8.03 2.43 23.85
C LEU A 225 6.77 2.38 24.73
N ILE A 226 5.63 2.07 24.11
CA ILE A 226 4.37 1.80 24.82
C ILE A 226 3.91 0.41 24.43
N SER A 227 3.74 -0.47 25.41
CA SER A 227 3.39 -1.88 25.18
C SER A 227 2.37 -2.42 26.18
N ALA A 228 1.46 -3.25 25.70
CA ALA A 228 0.51 -3.99 26.53
C ALA A 228 0.31 -5.42 26.00
N ASP A 229 0.42 -6.44 26.85
CA ASP A 229 0.10 -7.82 26.43
C ASP A 229 -1.40 -7.93 26.08
N GLN A 230 -2.29 -7.67 27.04
CA GLN A 230 -3.75 -7.63 26.80
C GLN A 230 -4.33 -6.32 27.29
N GLY A 231 -4.64 -5.45 26.35
CA GLY A 231 -5.26 -4.15 26.57
C GLY A 231 -4.87 -3.16 25.49
N SER A 232 -5.52 -2.01 25.52
CA SER A 232 -5.41 -1.01 24.47
C SER A 232 -4.48 0.12 24.88
N ILE A 233 -3.90 0.77 23.89
CA ILE A 233 -3.12 2.00 24.04
C ILE A 233 -3.99 3.16 23.57
N HIS A 234 -4.20 4.15 24.43
CA HIS A 234 -4.97 5.35 24.12
C HIS A 234 -4.14 6.61 24.39
N VAL A 235 -3.83 7.35 23.34
CA VAL A 235 -3.23 8.69 23.44
C VAL A 235 -4.22 9.70 22.86
N LYS A 236 -4.86 10.49 23.72
CA LYS A 236 -5.93 11.43 23.31
C LYS A 236 -5.43 12.67 22.56
N ASN A 237 -4.11 12.82 22.38
CA ASN A 237 -3.53 13.89 21.57
C ASN A 237 -2.46 13.31 20.62
N SER A 238 -1.16 13.56 20.87
CA SER A 238 -0.09 13.18 19.95
C SER A 238 1.06 12.46 20.66
N VAL A 239 1.79 11.64 19.90
CA VAL A 239 3.06 11.03 20.32
C VAL A 239 4.18 11.59 19.46
N ALA A 240 5.20 12.18 20.08
CA ALA A 240 6.32 12.77 19.38
C ALA A 240 7.66 12.31 19.98
N SER A 241 8.56 11.88 19.09
CA SER A 241 9.97 11.65 19.38
C SER A 241 10.82 12.60 18.54
N VAL A 242 11.78 13.29 19.17
CA VAL A 242 12.67 14.24 18.48
C VAL A 242 13.81 13.52 17.76
N ASN A 243 14.47 12.58 18.42
CA ASN A 243 15.72 11.95 18.00
C ASN A 243 15.69 10.42 18.03
N GLY A 244 14.55 9.80 18.36
CA GLY A 244 14.42 8.36 18.46
C GLY A 244 13.22 7.81 17.71
N ASP A 245 12.94 6.53 17.97
CA ASP A 245 11.87 5.77 17.36
C ASP A 245 10.59 5.83 18.22
N ILE A 246 9.43 5.60 17.59
CA ILE A 246 8.16 5.40 18.29
C ILE A 246 7.70 3.97 18.05
N SER A 247 7.44 3.22 19.13
CA SER A 247 6.91 1.86 19.11
C SER A 247 5.67 1.76 20.01
N LEU A 248 4.52 1.48 19.39
CA LEU A 248 3.22 1.26 20.05
C LEU A 248 2.80 -0.19 19.80
N LYS A 249 2.75 -1.02 20.83
CA LYS A 249 2.57 -2.47 20.65
C LYS A 249 1.50 -3.03 21.57
N THR A 250 0.61 -3.84 21.03
CA THR A 250 -0.27 -4.68 21.83
C THR A 250 -0.32 -6.09 21.28
N VAL A 251 -0.56 -7.10 22.10
CA VAL A 251 -0.85 -8.46 21.58
C VAL A 251 -2.35 -8.54 21.32
N LYS A 252 -3.17 -8.21 22.31
CA LYS A 252 -4.62 -8.13 22.17
C LYS A 252 -5.13 -6.78 22.67
N GLY A 253 -5.60 -5.96 21.74
CA GLY A 253 -6.14 -4.64 22.00
C GLY A 253 -5.85 -3.70 20.85
N ASP A 254 -6.31 -2.47 21.00
CA ASP A 254 -6.23 -1.46 19.95
C ASP A 254 -5.12 -0.46 20.23
N VAL A 255 -4.58 0.15 19.19
CA VAL A 255 -3.71 1.31 19.28
C VAL A 255 -4.47 2.52 18.75
N ASN A 256 -4.78 3.46 19.64
CA ASN A 256 -5.54 4.66 19.32
C ASN A 256 -4.71 5.91 19.63
N VAL A 257 -4.34 6.67 18.60
CA VAL A 257 -3.70 7.99 18.77
C VAL A 257 -4.53 9.04 18.05
N LYS A 258 -5.18 9.91 18.82
CA LYS A 258 -6.21 10.81 18.28
C LYS A 258 -5.68 11.83 17.27
N ASN A 259 -4.46 12.34 17.36
CA ASN A 259 -4.04 13.41 16.46
C ASN A 259 -2.88 13.02 15.57
N LYS A 260 -1.70 12.78 16.14
CA LYS A 260 -0.47 12.63 15.35
C LYS A 260 0.53 11.71 16.02
N VAL A 261 1.23 10.92 15.21
CA VAL A 261 2.44 10.19 15.60
C VAL A 261 3.62 10.68 14.77
N ALA A 262 4.69 11.15 15.42
CA ALA A 262 5.81 11.84 14.77
C ALA A 262 7.17 11.42 15.33
N ALA A 263 7.95 10.65 14.56
CA ALA A 263 9.35 10.33 14.84
C ALA A 263 10.27 11.19 13.95
N ASN A 264 10.72 12.34 14.45
CA ASN A 264 11.40 13.35 13.64
C ASN A 264 12.78 12.92 13.10
N ASN A 265 13.41 11.92 13.70
CA ASN A 265 14.67 11.34 13.22
C ASN A 265 14.69 9.80 13.24
N GLY A 266 13.55 9.18 13.51
CA GLY A 266 13.44 7.74 13.71
C GLY A 266 12.33 7.09 12.89
N ASN A 267 12.01 5.88 13.29
CA ASN A 267 10.94 5.05 12.75
C ASN A 267 9.63 5.25 13.53
N VAL A 268 8.51 4.96 12.89
CA VAL A 268 7.22 4.75 13.57
C VAL A 268 6.81 3.29 13.38
N THR A 269 6.55 2.60 14.49
CA THR A 269 6.03 1.23 14.50
C THR A 269 4.77 1.14 15.37
N ALA A 270 3.65 0.70 14.81
CA ALA A 270 2.46 0.33 15.57
C ALA A 270 2.02 -1.08 15.21
N THR A 271 1.89 -1.97 16.20
CA THR A 271 1.51 -3.36 15.92
C THR A 271 0.50 -3.93 16.92
N THR A 272 -0.43 -4.72 16.42
CA THR A 272 -1.35 -5.54 17.22
C THR A 272 -1.50 -6.95 16.63
N GLU A 273 -1.56 -8.01 17.44
CA GLU A 273 -1.90 -9.34 16.90
C GLU A 273 -3.41 -9.48 16.69
N VAL A 274 -4.20 -8.91 17.60
CA VAL A 274 -5.66 -8.83 17.52
C VAL A 274 -6.14 -7.47 18.02
N GLY A 275 -6.67 -6.67 17.11
CA GLY A 275 -7.21 -5.35 17.38
C GLY A 275 -6.91 -4.39 16.24
N ASP A 276 -7.35 -3.15 16.42
CA ASP A 276 -7.30 -2.13 15.38
C ASP A 276 -6.19 -1.11 15.66
N ILE A 277 -5.69 -0.47 14.60
CA ILE A 277 -4.79 0.67 14.69
C ILE A 277 -5.52 1.86 14.09
N HIS A 278 -5.80 2.86 14.93
CA HIS A 278 -6.42 4.11 14.52
C HIS A 278 -5.51 5.29 14.88
N ILE A 279 -5.13 6.08 13.87
CA ILE A 279 -4.28 7.26 14.05
C ILE A 279 -4.82 8.43 13.23
N GLY A 280 -5.20 9.52 13.89
CA GLY A 280 -5.71 10.73 13.23
C GLY A 280 -7.05 11.21 13.78
N ASP A 281 -7.47 12.37 13.27
CA ASP A 281 -8.55 13.31 13.70
C ASP A 281 -7.99 14.75 13.87
N ASN A 282 -6.76 15.03 13.41
CA ASN A 282 -6.12 16.35 13.46
C ASN A 282 -6.55 17.31 12.34
N GLY A 283 -7.41 16.87 11.41
CA GLY A 283 -7.94 17.66 10.31
C GLY A 283 -7.50 17.16 8.93
N GLU A 284 -8.26 17.52 7.89
CA GLU A 284 -7.97 17.11 6.51
C GLU A 284 -6.56 17.55 6.07
N LYS A 285 -5.85 16.68 5.34
CA LYS A 285 -4.51 16.93 4.77
C LYS A 285 -3.40 17.20 5.78
N GLU A 286 -3.68 17.12 7.08
CA GLU A 286 -2.65 17.28 8.09
C GLU A 286 -1.67 16.11 8.09
N GLN A 287 -0.44 16.37 8.52
CA GLN A 287 0.56 15.32 8.64
C GLN A 287 0.29 14.49 9.90
N THR A 288 -0.34 13.34 9.71
CA THR A 288 -0.91 12.48 10.77
C THR A 288 0.09 11.43 11.25
N VAL A 289 0.77 10.76 10.32
CA VAL A 289 1.85 9.82 10.64
C VAL A 289 3.12 10.28 9.93
N TYR A 290 4.14 10.59 10.72
CA TYR A 290 5.43 11.04 10.20
C TYR A 290 6.57 10.23 10.80
N ALA A 291 7.45 9.73 9.94
CA ALA A 291 8.76 9.22 10.31
C ALA A 291 9.81 9.83 9.39
N LYS A 292 11.01 10.08 9.93
CA LYS A 292 12.14 10.36 9.05
C LYS A 292 12.53 9.11 8.27
N LYS A 293 12.58 7.97 8.98
CA LYS A 293 12.91 6.63 8.46
C LYS A 293 11.62 5.85 8.17
N ASP A 294 11.53 4.57 8.54
CA ASP A 294 10.44 3.71 8.14
C ASP A 294 9.16 3.94 8.98
N ILE A 295 8.01 3.71 8.33
CA ILE A 295 6.71 3.55 8.97
C ILE A 295 6.26 2.10 8.79
N LEU A 296 5.97 1.41 9.89
CA LEU A 296 5.42 0.06 9.92
C LEU A 296 4.16 0.03 10.79
N LEU A 297 2.99 -0.16 10.17
CA LEU A 297 1.74 -0.41 10.90
C LEU A 297 1.23 -1.80 10.54
N ALA A 298 0.98 -2.65 11.54
CA ALA A 298 0.56 -4.02 11.29
C ALA A 298 -0.48 -4.55 12.28
N THR A 299 -1.54 -5.18 11.77
CA THR A 299 -2.50 -5.95 12.56
C THR A 299 -2.59 -7.39 12.07
N GLY A 300 -2.48 -8.34 12.99
CA GLY A 300 -2.66 -9.77 12.70
C GLY A 300 -4.12 -10.16 12.49
N GLN A 301 -5.03 -9.44 13.14
CA GLN A 301 -6.47 -9.50 12.93
C GLN A 301 -7.11 -8.17 13.35
N GLY A 302 -7.55 -7.37 12.39
CA GLY A 302 -8.14 -6.05 12.60
C GLY A 302 -7.87 -5.14 11.41
N ILE A 303 -8.10 -3.84 11.61
CA ILE A 303 -7.96 -2.81 10.58
C ILE A 303 -6.86 -1.79 10.92
N ILE A 304 -6.39 -1.09 9.90
CA ILE A 304 -5.56 0.12 10.00
C ILE A 304 -6.35 1.27 9.39
N ASP A 305 -6.67 2.26 10.21
CA ASP A 305 -7.40 3.46 9.83
C ASP A 305 -6.57 4.72 10.15
N ILE A 306 -6.25 5.51 9.11
CA ILE A 306 -5.43 6.71 9.23
C ILE A 306 -6.16 7.89 8.61
N HIS A 307 -6.39 8.94 9.41
CA HIS A 307 -7.07 10.14 8.94
C HIS A 307 -6.04 11.22 8.62
N GLY A 308 -5.72 11.39 7.34
CA GLY A 308 -4.76 12.38 6.84
C GLY A 308 -3.47 11.77 6.28
N LYS A 309 -2.41 12.59 6.23
CA LYS A 309 -1.18 12.26 5.49
C LYS A 309 -0.25 11.32 6.26
N THR A 310 0.21 10.28 5.58
CA THR A 310 1.25 9.34 6.04
C THR A 310 2.53 9.58 5.25
N GLU A 311 3.62 9.99 5.92
CA GLU A 311 4.86 10.38 5.26
C GLU A 311 6.12 9.79 5.92
N SER A 312 6.93 9.13 5.09
CA SER A 312 8.32 8.79 5.38
C SER A 312 9.24 9.62 4.49
N SER A 313 10.14 10.41 5.07
CA SER A 313 10.99 11.31 4.28
C SER A 313 12.28 10.68 3.74
N GLU A 314 12.73 9.56 4.32
CA GLU A 314 13.97 8.85 3.91
C GLU A 314 13.79 7.32 3.85
N GLY A 315 12.66 6.78 4.30
CA GLY A 315 12.43 5.34 4.39
C GLY A 315 11.16 4.88 3.66
N ASN A 316 10.69 3.71 4.05
CA ASN A 316 9.55 3.01 3.48
C ASN A 316 8.29 3.23 4.31
N ILE A 317 7.14 3.00 3.69
CA ILE A 317 5.85 2.86 4.37
C ILE A 317 5.36 1.43 4.15
N THR A 318 5.14 0.68 5.22
CA THR A 318 4.60 -0.69 5.18
C THR A 318 3.37 -0.80 6.08
N LEU A 319 2.22 -1.08 5.47
CA LEU A 319 0.94 -1.29 6.15
C LEU A 319 0.47 -2.72 5.88
N SER A 320 0.16 -3.48 6.93
CA SER A 320 -0.39 -4.83 6.79
C SER A 320 -1.55 -5.09 7.73
N ALA A 321 -2.71 -5.47 7.20
CA ALA A 321 -3.89 -5.77 7.98
C ALA A 321 -4.54 -7.07 7.53
N LYS A 322 -5.29 -7.74 8.40
CA LYS A 322 -5.94 -9.00 8.04
C LYS A 322 -7.27 -9.09 8.75
N SER A 323 -8.25 -9.67 8.07
CA SER A 323 -9.53 -10.03 8.68
C SER A 323 -9.78 -11.52 8.57
N LYS A 324 -10.49 -12.07 9.55
CA LYS A 324 -10.87 -13.50 9.54
C LYS A 324 -11.77 -13.84 8.37
N GLU A 325 -12.69 -12.95 8.07
CA GLU A 325 -13.69 -13.06 7.01
C GLU A 325 -13.78 -11.71 6.29
N TYR A 326 -14.04 -11.76 4.99
CA TYR A 326 -14.28 -10.56 4.21
C TYR A 326 -15.71 -10.05 4.44
N LYS A 327 -15.85 -8.74 4.62
CA LYS A 327 -17.14 -8.06 4.70
C LYS A 327 -17.21 -7.03 3.58
N PRO A 328 -18.07 -7.16 2.57
CA PRO A 328 -18.11 -6.18 1.49
C PRO A 328 -18.47 -4.75 1.95
N GLY A 329 -17.94 -3.74 1.25
CA GLY A 329 -18.27 -2.32 1.45
C GLY A 329 -17.44 -1.63 2.54
N GLU A 330 -17.97 -0.57 3.14
CA GLU A 330 -17.24 0.27 4.13
C GLU A 330 -16.68 -0.54 5.32
N ASN A 331 -17.34 -1.63 5.70
CA ASN A 331 -16.91 -2.51 6.79
C ASN A 331 -15.85 -3.54 6.36
N GLY A 332 -15.46 -3.56 5.09
CA GLY A 332 -14.43 -4.43 4.52
C GLY A 332 -13.04 -3.85 4.50
N MET A 333 -12.91 -2.59 4.90
CA MET A 333 -11.70 -1.80 4.79
C MET A 333 -10.67 -2.24 5.82
N ASN A 334 -9.69 -3.04 5.39
CA ASN A 334 -8.58 -3.44 6.26
C ASN A 334 -7.51 -2.36 6.34
N ILE A 335 -7.29 -1.62 5.24
CA ILE A 335 -6.39 -0.46 5.22
C ILE A 335 -7.17 0.71 4.63
N LEU A 336 -7.41 1.74 5.45
CA LEU A 336 -8.04 2.99 5.04
C LEU A 336 -7.13 4.17 5.37
N ILE A 337 -6.84 4.99 4.36
CA ILE A 337 -6.18 6.29 4.54
C ILE A 337 -7.11 7.37 3.98
N SER A 338 -7.87 7.99 4.88
CA SER A 338 -8.97 8.92 4.62
C SER A 338 -8.55 10.39 4.72
N ASP A 339 -9.51 11.31 4.59
CA ASP A 339 -9.35 12.76 4.81
C ASP A 339 -8.29 13.43 3.91
N SER A 340 -8.39 13.15 2.61
CA SER A 340 -7.36 13.50 1.62
C SER A 340 -6.01 12.87 1.98
N GLY A 341 -6.07 11.58 2.27
CA GLY A 341 -4.97 10.78 2.80
C GLY A 341 -3.87 10.55 1.78
N ILE A 342 -2.88 11.44 1.75
CA ILE A 342 -1.67 11.27 0.91
C ILE A 342 -0.75 10.23 1.56
N VAL A 343 -0.25 9.30 0.75
CA VAL A 343 0.84 8.38 1.14
C VAL A 343 2.10 8.80 0.42
N LYS A 344 3.17 9.14 1.16
CA LYS A 344 4.44 9.58 0.58
C LYS A 344 5.63 8.91 1.25
N ALA A 345 6.36 8.09 0.50
CA ALA A 345 7.61 7.47 0.93
C ALA A 345 8.77 7.92 0.04
N ALA A 346 9.96 8.08 0.62
CA ALA A 346 11.19 8.20 -0.16
C ALA A 346 11.69 6.85 -0.69
N GLY A 347 11.45 5.77 0.06
CA GLY A 347 11.63 4.39 -0.37
C GLY A 347 10.35 3.82 -0.99
N TYR A 348 10.02 2.58 -0.65
CA TYR A 348 8.82 1.85 -1.10
C TYR A 348 7.56 2.22 -0.31
N VAL A 349 6.42 2.03 -0.98
CA VAL A 349 5.11 1.90 -0.33
C VAL A 349 4.64 0.45 -0.47
N ASN A 350 4.38 -0.22 0.65
CA ASN A 350 3.93 -1.61 0.70
C ASN A 350 2.60 -1.69 1.46
N LEU A 351 1.52 -2.07 0.78
CA LEU A 351 0.18 -2.20 1.36
C LEU A 351 -0.29 -3.65 1.19
N LYS A 352 -0.58 -4.34 2.29
CA LYS A 352 -0.92 -5.77 2.24
C LYS A 352 -2.13 -6.10 3.08
N THR A 353 -3.08 -6.81 2.49
CA THR A 353 -4.27 -7.27 3.20
C THR A 353 -4.63 -8.71 2.86
N GLU A 354 -5.35 -9.35 3.79
CA GLU A 354 -5.98 -10.64 3.61
C GLU A 354 -7.44 -10.53 4.05
N ASN A 355 -8.39 -10.88 3.17
CA ASN A 355 -9.84 -10.72 3.39
C ASN A 355 -10.27 -9.29 3.74
N GLY A 356 -9.89 -8.29 2.93
CA GLY A 356 -10.32 -6.91 3.12
C GLY A 356 -9.74 -5.99 2.08
N ASP A 357 -10.31 -4.80 1.99
CA ASP A 357 -10.02 -3.82 0.97
C ASP A 357 -8.86 -2.91 1.39
N ILE A 358 -8.17 -2.34 0.40
CA ILE A 358 -7.21 -1.23 0.57
C ILE A 358 -7.83 0.01 -0.05
N ARG A 359 -7.85 1.14 0.66
CA ARG A 359 -8.17 2.44 0.06
C ARG A 359 -7.26 3.56 0.50
N VAL A 360 -6.88 4.37 -0.49
CA VAL A 360 -6.18 5.64 -0.30
C VAL A 360 -6.98 6.72 -1.01
N THR A 361 -7.46 7.71 -0.25
CA THR A 361 -8.39 8.74 -0.73
C THR A 361 -7.73 9.87 -1.52
N ASP A 362 -6.39 9.94 -1.50
CA ASP A 362 -5.60 10.89 -2.29
C ASP A 362 -4.41 10.17 -2.96
N ARG A 363 -3.36 10.90 -3.32
CA ARG A 363 -2.24 10.40 -4.12
C ARG A 363 -1.31 9.49 -3.33
N ILE A 364 -0.76 8.51 -4.04
CA ILE A 364 0.40 7.72 -3.59
C ILE A 364 1.65 8.21 -4.33
N LEU A 365 2.68 8.55 -3.56
CA LEU A 365 3.98 9.01 -4.04
C LEU A 365 5.08 8.12 -3.46
N SER A 366 5.83 7.44 -4.32
CA SER A 366 6.95 6.59 -3.90
C SER A 366 8.24 6.98 -4.61
N GLY A 367 9.33 7.12 -3.85
CA GLY A 367 10.65 7.39 -4.41
C GLY A 367 11.34 6.12 -4.95
N GLU A 368 10.84 4.94 -4.60
CA GLU A 368 11.20 3.65 -5.22
C GLU A 368 9.95 3.03 -5.86
N GLY A 369 9.41 1.92 -5.35
CA GLY A 369 8.25 1.23 -5.92
C GLY A 369 6.97 1.29 -5.07
N LEU A 370 5.87 0.77 -5.61
CA LEU A 370 4.63 0.48 -4.90
C LEU A 370 4.30 -1.00 -5.04
N THR A 371 4.01 -1.67 -3.93
CA THR A 371 3.32 -2.97 -3.91
C THR A 371 2.03 -2.85 -3.12
N ALA A 372 0.90 -3.19 -3.76
CA ALA A 372 -0.40 -3.34 -3.11
C ALA A 372 -0.94 -4.74 -3.38
N GLU A 373 -1.20 -5.51 -2.33
CA GLU A 373 -1.55 -6.94 -2.43
C GLU A 373 -2.76 -7.25 -1.55
N VAL A 374 -3.85 -7.70 -2.19
CA VAL A 374 -5.04 -8.24 -1.51
C VAL A 374 -5.09 -9.74 -1.73
N LYS A 375 -4.90 -10.52 -0.66
CA LYS A 375 -5.04 -11.97 -0.68
C LYS A 375 -6.46 -12.42 -0.36
N LYS A 376 -6.86 -13.53 -0.95
CA LYS A 376 -8.18 -14.14 -0.85
C LYS A 376 -9.27 -13.23 -1.40
N GLN A 377 -9.84 -12.33 -0.60
CA GLN A 377 -10.97 -11.49 -1.00
C GLN A 377 -10.72 -10.03 -0.61
N GLY A 378 -11.12 -9.11 -1.49
CA GLY A 378 -11.09 -7.67 -1.30
C GLY A 378 -10.51 -6.93 -2.50
N SER A 379 -10.77 -5.64 -2.57
CA SER A 379 -10.46 -4.77 -3.70
C SER A 379 -9.39 -3.73 -3.34
N VAL A 380 -8.78 -3.13 -4.35
CA VAL A 380 -7.85 -2.00 -4.21
C VAL A 380 -8.49 -0.74 -4.81
N TYR A 381 -8.61 0.31 -3.99
CA TYR A 381 -9.16 1.60 -4.38
C TYR A 381 -8.14 2.71 -4.16
N PHE A 382 -7.58 3.24 -5.24
CA PHE A 382 -6.76 4.46 -5.19
C PHE A 382 -7.54 5.59 -5.85
N ASP A 383 -8.18 6.44 -5.03
CA ASP A 383 -9.15 7.44 -5.51
C ASP A 383 -8.49 8.51 -6.41
N ARG A 384 -7.15 8.63 -6.39
CA ARG A 384 -6.35 9.58 -7.19
C ARG A 384 -5.16 8.89 -7.85
N SER A 385 -4.17 9.67 -8.26
CA SER A 385 -3.00 9.15 -8.97
C SER A 385 -2.03 8.37 -8.09
N VAL A 386 -1.47 7.32 -8.67
CA VAL A 386 -0.24 6.66 -8.22
C VAL A 386 0.93 7.18 -9.04
N ALA A 387 1.97 7.69 -8.39
CA ALA A 387 3.20 8.11 -9.06
C ALA A 387 4.44 7.60 -8.32
N VAL A 388 5.23 6.77 -8.99
CA VAL A 388 6.40 6.11 -8.41
C VAL A 388 7.63 6.25 -9.33
N ASN A 389 8.82 6.02 -8.80
CA ASN A 389 10.04 6.01 -9.61
C ASN A 389 10.37 4.64 -10.20
N GLY A 390 10.09 3.55 -9.49
CA GLY A 390 10.34 2.15 -9.85
C GLY A 390 9.05 1.43 -10.21
N ASN A 391 8.92 0.16 -9.83
CA ASN A 391 7.77 -0.66 -10.24
C ASN A 391 6.48 -0.29 -9.50
N VAL A 392 5.35 -0.49 -10.16
CA VAL A 392 4.01 -0.52 -9.56
C VAL A 392 3.46 -1.92 -9.70
N ASP A 393 3.27 -2.63 -8.59
CA ASP A 393 2.68 -3.95 -8.55
C ASP A 393 1.39 -3.90 -7.70
N ILE A 394 0.23 -3.98 -8.35
CA ILE A 394 -1.08 -3.99 -7.68
C ILE A 394 -1.77 -5.31 -8.01
N SER A 395 -2.15 -6.07 -6.99
CA SER A 395 -2.76 -7.38 -7.15
C SER A 395 -3.92 -7.62 -6.18
N ALA A 396 -4.95 -8.31 -6.67
CA ALA A 396 -6.06 -8.82 -5.88
C ALA A 396 -6.41 -10.24 -6.30
N ASP A 397 -6.46 -11.21 -5.37
CA ASP A 397 -6.89 -12.56 -5.71
C ASP A 397 -8.36 -12.58 -6.15
N GLN A 398 -9.23 -11.85 -5.45
CA GLN A 398 -10.66 -11.67 -5.76
C GLN A 398 -11.05 -10.26 -5.36
N GLY A 399 -11.53 -9.46 -6.31
CA GLY A 399 -11.89 -8.07 -6.13
C GLY A 399 -11.33 -7.20 -7.25
N ASP A 400 -11.83 -5.97 -7.30
CA ASP A 400 -11.50 -5.01 -8.33
C ASP A 400 -10.21 -4.27 -8.00
N ILE A 401 -9.53 -3.79 -9.04
CA ILE A 401 -8.46 -2.80 -8.94
C ILE A 401 -8.98 -1.52 -9.59
N ASN A 402 -9.17 -0.47 -8.80
CA ASN A 402 -9.62 0.83 -9.28
C ASN A 402 -8.60 1.92 -8.94
N VAL A 403 -8.14 2.63 -9.98
CA VAL A 403 -7.36 3.86 -9.84
C VAL A 403 -8.11 5.02 -10.48
N GLY A 404 -8.65 5.92 -9.65
CA GLY A 404 -9.52 7.03 -10.05
C GLY A 404 -8.85 8.16 -10.84
N ASN A 405 -7.59 7.98 -11.28
CA ASN A 405 -6.94 8.87 -12.23
C ASN A 405 -5.85 8.14 -13.03
N SER A 406 -4.57 8.28 -12.65
CA SER A 406 -3.45 7.76 -13.45
C SER A 406 -2.47 6.94 -12.62
N VAL A 407 -1.84 5.96 -13.26
CA VAL A 407 -0.71 5.21 -12.71
C VAL A 407 0.54 5.56 -13.51
N ILE A 408 1.58 6.06 -12.84
CA ILE A 408 2.80 6.54 -13.48
C ILE A 408 4.02 5.90 -12.82
N SER A 409 4.83 5.21 -13.62
CA SER A 409 6.18 4.78 -13.27
C SER A 409 7.21 5.50 -14.13
N ARG A 410 8.23 6.08 -13.49
CA ARG A 410 9.31 6.79 -14.20
C ARG A 410 10.36 5.87 -14.80
N ASN A 411 10.75 4.82 -14.09
CA ASN A 411 11.88 3.97 -14.46
C ASN A 411 11.59 2.46 -14.34
N GLY A 412 10.36 2.06 -14.02
CA GLY A 412 10.00 0.66 -13.82
C GLY A 412 8.76 0.26 -14.61
N ASP A 413 8.33 -0.96 -14.33
CA ASP A 413 7.16 -1.58 -14.93
C ASP A 413 5.89 -1.26 -14.14
N ILE A 414 4.74 -1.41 -14.79
CA ILE A 414 3.43 -1.32 -14.14
C ILE A 414 2.68 -2.63 -14.36
N SER A 415 2.31 -3.29 -13.27
CA SER A 415 1.48 -4.49 -13.29
C SER A 415 0.24 -4.33 -12.39
N LEU A 416 -0.94 -4.50 -13.00
CA LEU A 416 -2.22 -4.54 -12.31
C LEU A 416 -2.87 -5.89 -12.63
N GLN A 417 -3.11 -6.72 -11.62
CA GLN A 417 -3.56 -8.09 -11.83
C GLN A 417 -4.66 -8.49 -10.85
N THR A 418 -5.77 -9.02 -11.36
CA THR A 418 -6.79 -9.68 -10.53
C THR A 418 -7.16 -11.04 -11.12
N VAL A 419 -7.72 -11.97 -10.34
CA VAL A 419 -8.29 -13.20 -10.91
C VAL A 419 -9.76 -12.99 -11.21
N ASN A 420 -10.54 -12.55 -10.22
CA ASN A 420 -11.97 -12.30 -10.36
C ASN A 420 -12.26 -10.86 -9.95
N GLY A 421 -12.44 -10.00 -10.93
CA GLY A 421 -12.65 -8.57 -10.73
C GLY A 421 -12.18 -7.78 -11.95
N ASP A 422 -12.57 -6.52 -11.98
CA ASP A 422 -12.21 -5.63 -13.07
C ASP A 422 -10.91 -4.87 -12.75
N VAL A 423 -10.20 -4.46 -13.79
CA VAL A 423 -9.08 -3.51 -13.71
C VAL A 423 -9.51 -2.19 -14.36
N LEU A 424 -9.72 -1.16 -13.54
CA LEU A 424 -10.14 0.18 -13.98
C LEU A 424 -9.08 1.23 -13.66
N VAL A 425 -8.69 1.99 -14.68
CA VAL A 425 -7.87 3.20 -14.53
C VAL A 425 -8.51 4.34 -15.31
N ASP A 426 -9.06 5.33 -14.60
CA ASP A 426 -9.95 6.35 -15.21
C ASP A 426 -9.31 7.19 -16.31
N ASN A 427 -7.99 7.40 -16.28
CA ASN A 427 -7.29 8.29 -17.21
C ASN A 427 -6.19 7.56 -17.98
N LYS A 428 -5.02 7.32 -17.36
CA LYS A 428 -3.88 6.76 -18.09
C LYS A 428 -2.92 5.95 -17.24
N VAL A 429 -2.24 5.02 -17.90
CA VAL A 429 -1.15 4.21 -17.36
C VAL A 429 0.11 4.54 -18.17
N THR A 430 1.17 4.98 -17.49
CA THR A 430 2.42 5.38 -18.15
C THR A 430 3.63 4.74 -17.48
N ALA A 431 4.29 3.82 -18.17
CA ALA A 431 5.60 3.27 -17.80
C ALA A 431 6.66 3.83 -18.76
N HIS A 432 7.34 4.91 -18.38
CA HIS A 432 8.19 5.66 -19.32
C HIS A 432 9.30 4.81 -19.97
N ASN A 433 9.91 3.90 -19.20
CA ASN A 433 11.05 3.08 -19.64
C ASN A 433 10.78 1.56 -19.51
N GLY A 434 9.62 1.18 -19.00
CA GLY A 434 9.26 -0.20 -18.69
C GLY A 434 8.05 -0.70 -19.47
N ASP A 435 7.49 -1.78 -18.98
CA ASP A 435 6.33 -2.46 -19.54
C ASP A 435 5.05 -2.14 -18.75
N ILE A 436 3.90 -2.27 -19.42
CA ILE A 436 2.58 -2.26 -18.80
C ILE A 436 1.97 -3.64 -18.97
N SER A 437 1.53 -4.25 -17.86
CA SER A 437 0.81 -5.53 -17.84
C SER A 437 -0.49 -5.38 -17.04
N LEU A 438 -1.63 -5.32 -17.73
CA LEU A 438 -2.96 -5.36 -17.13
C LEU A 438 -3.56 -6.77 -17.33
N LYS A 439 -3.94 -7.45 -16.26
CA LYS A 439 -4.44 -8.83 -16.32
C LYS A 439 -5.68 -9.04 -15.46
N THR A 440 -6.66 -9.74 -16.01
CA THR A 440 -7.76 -10.36 -15.24
C THR A 440 -8.09 -11.74 -15.80
N VAL A 441 -8.65 -12.66 -15.01
CA VAL A 441 -9.16 -13.93 -15.56
C VAL A 441 -10.66 -13.79 -15.84
N ASN A 442 -11.43 -13.34 -14.86
CA ASN A 442 -12.86 -13.09 -14.98
C ASN A 442 -13.13 -11.63 -14.64
N GLY A 443 -13.24 -10.80 -15.67
CA GLY A 443 -13.47 -9.36 -15.52
C GLY A 443 -13.02 -8.58 -16.75
N ASN A 444 -13.30 -7.30 -16.71
CA ASN A 444 -12.98 -6.36 -17.77
C ASN A 444 -11.70 -5.60 -17.46
N ILE A 445 -11.03 -5.13 -18.51
CA ILE A 445 -9.95 -4.15 -18.40
C ILE A 445 -10.42 -2.86 -19.07
N GLN A 446 -10.47 -1.77 -18.31
CA GLN A 446 -10.79 -0.45 -18.82
C GLN A 446 -9.70 0.54 -18.40
N ALA A 447 -9.11 1.21 -19.40
CA ALA A 447 -8.20 2.32 -19.18
C ALA A 447 -8.31 3.32 -20.34
N GLY A 448 -7.95 4.59 -20.13
CA GLY A 448 -7.78 5.51 -21.26
C GLY A 448 -6.50 5.17 -22.03
N ASP A 449 -5.42 5.90 -21.76
CA ASP A 449 -4.16 5.71 -22.49
C ASP A 449 -3.21 4.74 -21.77
N LEU A 450 -2.70 3.73 -22.48
CA LEU A 450 -1.56 2.91 -22.08
C LEU A 450 -0.32 3.35 -22.87
N THR A 451 0.68 3.90 -22.20
CA THR A 451 1.95 4.30 -22.84
C THR A 451 3.13 3.64 -22.13
N ALA A 452 3.82 2.72 -22.82
CA ALA A 452 4.96 1.99 -22.30
C ALA A 452 6.24 2.25 -23.13
N GLY A 453 7.38 2.09 -22.48
CA GLY A 453 8.69 2.19 -23.11
C GLY A 453 9.01 0.99 -24.01
N ASN A 454 8.54 -0.22 -23.66
CA ASN A 454 8.76 -1.43 -24.47
C ASN A 454 7.48 -2.19 -24.81
N LEU A 455 6.73 -2.71 -23.83
CA LEU A 455 5.54 -3.53 -24.08
C LEU A 455 4.28 -2.95 -23.42
N VAL A 456 3.17 -2.90 -24.16
CA VAL A 456 1.82 -2.88 -23.58
C VAL A 456 1.23 -4.28 -23.70
N TYR A 457 0.85 -4.87 -22.57
CA TYR A 457 0.23 -6.18 -22.47
C TYR A 457 -1.09 -6.06 -21.70
N ALA A 458 -2.20 -6.38 -22.35
CA ALA A 458 -3.54 -6.42 -21.73
C ALA A 458 -4.20 -7.77 -22.00
N ASP A 459 -4.72 -8.42 -20.97
CA ASP A 459 -5.12 -9.83 -21.04
C ASP A 459 -6.29 -10.13 -20.12
N THR A 460 -7.43 -10.51 -20.70
CA THR A 460 -8.59 -11.06 -19.98
C THR A 460 -8.98 -12.40 -20.57
N ALA A 461 -9.14 -13.43 -19.74
CA ALA A 461 -9.61 -14.73 -20.23
C ALA A 461 -11.11 -14.69 -20.54
N HIS A 462 -11.90 -14.06 -19.66
CA HIS A 462 -13.34 -13.87 -19.76
C HIS A 462 -13.72 -12.42 -19.45
N GLY A 463 -13.96 -11.63 -20.49
CA GLY A 463 -14.35 -10.23 -20.36
C GLY A 463 -13.92 -9.39 -21.56
N ASP A 464 -14.14 -8.09 -21.43
CA ASP A 464 -13.88 -7.12 -22.49
C ASP A 464 -12.66 -6.24 -22.15
N ILE A 465 -11.99 -5.75 -23.19
CA ILE A 465 -10.90 -4.78 -23.09
C ILE A 465 -11.32 -3.49 -23.78
N ILE A 466 -11.34 -2.38 -23.04
CA ILE A 466 -11.72 -1.06 -23.52
C ILE A 466 -10.56 -0.09 -23.27
N LEU A 467 -9.94 0.38 -24.35
CA LEU A 467 -8.76 1.26 -24.32
C LEU A 467 -8.94 2.44 -25.27
N ASP A 468 -8.49 3.64 -24.88
CA ASP A 468 -8.41 4.78 -25.79
C ASP A 468 -7.14 4.69 -26.67
N LEU A 469 -6.00 4.35 -26.06
CA LEU A 469 -4.71 4.21 -26.73
C LEU A 469 -3.88 3.07 -26.13
N ALA A 470 -3.22 2.30 -26.99
CA ALA A 470 -2.11 1.41 -26.63
C ALA A 470 -0.86 1.79 -27.41
N ASN A 471 0.15 2.37 -26.74
CA ASN A 471 1.37 2.91 -27.35
C ASN A 471 2.62 2.31 -26.72
N ALA A 472 3.42 1.58 -27.51
CA ALA A 472 4.66 0.96 -27.05
C ALA A 472 5.59 0.65 -28.23
N LYS A 473 6.60 -0.20 -28.02
CA LYS A 473 7.34 -0.84 -29.13
C LYS A 473 6.60 -2.07 -29.63
N ALA A 474 6.09 -2.86 -28.68
CA ALA A 474 5.22 -4.00 -28.91
C ALA A 474 3.87 -3.78 -28.21
N VAL A 475 2.77 -4.15 -28.86
CA VAL A 475 1.44 -4.16 -28.24
C VAL A 475 0.85 -5.56 -28.34
N VAL A 476 0.44 -6.12 -27.22
CA VAL A 476 -0.19 -7.43 -27.12
C VAL A 476 -1.50 -7.29 -26.35
N ILE A 477 -2.61 -7.65 -27.00
CA ILE A 477 -3.95 -7.62 -26.40
C ILE A 477 -4.58 -9.00 -26.58
N ARG A 478 -5.03 -9.60 -25.48
CA ARG A 478 -5.67 -10.92 -25.50
C ARG A 478 -7.00 -10.90 -24.78
N MET A 479 -8.04 -11.32 -25.50
CA MET A 479 -9.42 -11.33 -25.03
C MET A 479 -10.19 -12.48 -25.72
N PRO A 480 -9.76 -13.76 -25.56
CA PRO A 480 -10.29 -14.88 -26.32
C PRO A 480 -11.81 -15.11 -26.14
N ASP A 481 -12.37 -14.81 -24.98
CA ASP A 481 -13.82 -14.93 -24.70
C ASP A 481 -14.48 -13.57 -24.47
N ASN A 482 -14.26 -12.65 -25.40
CA ASN A 482 -14.84 -11.31 -25.33
C ASN A 482 -16.17 -11.18 -26.06
N THR A 483 -16.83 -10.04 -25.84
CA THR A 483 -18.05 -9.63 -26.51
C THR A 483 -17.78 -8.52 -27.52
N THR A 484 -18.84 -8.06 -28.20
CA THR A 484 -18.76 -6.91 -29.10
C THR A 484 -18.53 -5.58 -28.37
N ALA A 485 -18.47 -5.57 -27.04
CA ALA A 485 -18.18 -4.38 -26.25
C ALA A 485 -16.68 -4.03 -26.22
N SER A 486 -15.78 -5.00 -26.45
CA SER A 486 -14.35 -4.74 -26.57
C SER A 486 -14.05 -3.68 -27.64
N ARG A 487 -13.21 -2.72 -27.28
CA ARG A 487 -12.89 -1.60 -28.15
C ARG A 487 -11.50 -1.06 -27.89
N ILE A 488 -10.68 -0.96 -28.93
CA ILE A 488 -9.38 -0.29 -28.86
C ILE A 488 -9.46 0.95 -29.75
N GLY A 489 -9.33 2.14 -29.17
CA GLY A 489 -9.39 3.40 -29.93
C GLY A 489 -8.23 3.50 -30.92
N THR A 490 -7.00 3.48 -30.40
CA THR A 490 -5.78 3.58 -31.21
C THR A 490 -4.69 2.62 -30.71
N VAL A 491 -3.95 2.00 -31.64
CA VAL A 491 -2.75 1.21 -31.37
C VAL A 491 -1.56 1.85 -32.08
N GLN A 492 -0.44 2.01 -31.37
CA GLN A 492 0.83 2.51 -31.91
C GLN A 492 1.99 1.61 -31.50
N ALA A 493 2.70 1.06 -32.49
CA ALA A 493 3.83 0.14 -32.27
C ALA A 493 4.98 0.44 -33.25
N GLU A 494 6.21 0.00 -32.92
CA GLU A 494 7.39 0.24 -33.76
C GLU A 494 7.33 -0.55 -35.08
N ALA A 495 7.51 0.14 -36.20
CA ALA A 495 7.62 -0.47 -37.52
C ALA A 495 8.96 -1.21 -37.64
N GLY A 496 9.00 -2.39 -38.27
CA GLY A 496 10.20 -3.24 -38.33
C GLY A 496 10.57 -3.90 -36.98
N GLY A 497 9.75 -3.73 -35.94
CA GLY A 497 9.93 -4.32 -34.62
C GLY A 497 8.97 -5.50 -34.32
N PRO A 498 8.79 -5.86 -33.04
CA PRO A 498 7.88 -6.93 -32.61
C PRO A 498 6.40 -6.72 -32.96
N GLY A 499 5.98 -5.49 -33.30
CA GLY A 499 4.67 -5.22 -33.91
C GLY A 499 3.49 -5.26 -32.94
N VAL A 500 2.32 -5.64 -33.48
CA VAL A 500 1.05 -5.71 -32.77
C VAL A 500 0.53 -7.14 -32.80
N THR A 501 0.08 -7.67 -31.67
CA THR A 501 -0.66 -8.94 -31.58
C THR A 501 -2.01 -8.69 -30.92
N ILE A 502 -3.10 -9.10 -31.56
CA ILE A 502 -4.44 -9.03 -30.99
C ILE A 502 -5.11 -10.40 -31.12
N GLN A 503 -5.41 -11.02 -29.97
CA GLN A 503 -6.19 -12.23 -29.89
C GLN A 503 -7.60 -11.92 -29.38
N GLY A 504 -8.64 -12.40 -30.07
CA GLY A 504 -10.00 -12.23 -29.60
C GLY A 504 -11.06 -12.84 -30.51
N LYS A 505 -12.28 -12.95 -29.99
CA LYS A 505 -13.45 -13.40 -30.75
C LYS A 505 -14.01 -12.27 -31.61
N TYR A 506 -14.11 -11.08 -31.02
CA TYR A 506 -14.46 -9.84 -31.69
C TYR A 506 -13.29 -8.87 -31.57
N ILE A 507 -12.70 -8.47 -32.68
CA ILE A 507 -11.56 -7.55 -32.70
C ILE A 507 -12.02 -6.25 -33.35
N TYR A 508 -12.06 -5.18 -32.55
CA TYR A 508 -12.27 -3.83 -33.05
C TYR A 508 -11.11 -2.92 -32.65
N ALA A 509 -10.45 -2.32 -33.64
CA ALA A 509 -9.51 -1.23 -33.43
C ALA A 509 -9.88 -0.05 -34.34
N GLY A 510 -9.94 1.15 -33.77
CA GLY A 510 -10.14 2.37 -34.56
C GLY A 510 -8.95 2.59 -35.49
N ASN A 511 -7.80 2.96 -34.92
CA ASN A 511 -6.59 3.20 -35.70
C ASN A 511 -5.48 2.24 -35.29
N ILE A 512 -4.72 1.72 -36.25
CA ILE A 512 -3.41 1.10 -35.99
C ILE A 512 -2.36 1.88 -36.77
N LEU A 513 -1.36 2.40 -36.07
CA LEU A 513 -0.32 3.26 -36.63
C LEU A 513 1.07 2.70 -36.37
N SER A 514 1.95 2.86 -37.35
CA SER A 514 3.37 2.57 -37.20
C SER A 514 4.11 3.74 -36.54
N LYS A 515 5.10 3.43 -35.71
CA LYS A 515 6.07 4.39 -35.18
C LYS A 515 7.39 4.22 -35.92
N GLY A 516 7.80 5.28 -36.62
CA GLY A 516 8.99 5.30 -37.46
C GLY A 516 8.83 4.48 -38.75
N ASP A 517 9.89 4.47 -39.56
CA ASP A 517 9.84 3.99 -40.95
C ASP A 517 10.88 2.87 -41.22
N SER A 518 11.23 2.10 -40.18
CA SER A 518 12.34 1.12 -40.26
C SER A 518 11.98 -0.19 -40.97
N GLY A 519 10.75 -0.30 -41.49
CA GLY A 519 10.20 -1.46 -42.17
C GLY A 519 8.67 -1.50 -42.04
N PRO A 520 8.00 -2.52 -42.59
CA PRO A 520 6.56 -2.65 -42.43
C PRO A 520 6.17 -2.88 -40.97
N LEU A 521 4.98 -2.41 -40.60
CA LEU A 521 4.34 -2.78 -39.34
C LEU A 521 3.79 -4.20 -39.44
N THR A 522 4.15 -5.07 -38.51
CA THR A 522 3.54 -6.42 -38.42
C THR A 522 2.34 -6.38 -37.49
N VAL A 523 1.19 -6.88 -37.95
CA VAL A 523 -0.03 -7.02 -37.15
C VAL A 523 -0.48 -8.48 -37.21
N ASP A 524 -0.40 -9.17 -36.08
CA ASP A 524 -0.77 -10.57 -35.93
C ASP A 524 -2.14 -10.69 -35.26
N PHE A 525 -3.12 -11.21 -36.00
CA PHE A 525 -4.45 -11.47 -35.49
C PHE A 525 -4.59 -12.95 -35.14
N GLN A 526 -5.05 -13.23 -33.92
CA GLN A 526 -5.18 -14.60 -33.42
C GLN A 526 -6.63 -14.91 -33.06
N ALA A 527 -7.11 -16.07 -33.51
CA ALA A 527 -8.41 -16.58 -33.11
C ALA A 527 -8.44 -16.94 -31.62
N PRO A 528 -9.62 -17.00 -31.00
CA PRO A 528 -9.77 -17.53 -29.65
C PRO A 528 -9.19 -18.93 -29.50
N ASP A 529 -8.82 -19.29 -28.28
CA ASP A 529 -8.27 -20.61 -27.98
C ASP A 529 -9.20 -21.73 -28.47
N GLY A 530 -8.63 -22.66 -29.26
CA GLY A 530 -9.38 -23.79 -29.84
C GLY A 530 -10.28 -23.42 -31.03
N LYS A 531 -10.19 -22.19 -31.57
CA LYS A 531 -10.87 -21.76 -32.80
C LYS A 531 -9.90 -21.56 -33.95
N GLU A 532 -10.38 -21.79 -35.16
CA GLU A 532 -9.61 -21.55 -36.38
C GLU A 532 -9.81 -20.14 -36.94
N THR A 533 -10.99 -19.56 -36.72
CA THR A 533 -11.38 -18.23 -37.21
C THR A 533 -11.76 -17.28 -36.08
N ILE A 534 -11.51 -15.99 -36.33
CA ILE A 534 -12.03 -14.86 -35.54
C ILE A 534 -13.45 -14.58 -36.03
N THR A 535 -14.41 -14.23 -35.16
CA THR A 535 -15.78 -13.96 -35.62
C THR A 535 -15.85 -12.68 -36.43
N ASP A 536 -15.35 -11.57 -35.89
CA ASP A 536 -15.31 -10.29 -36.60
C ASP A 536 -13.99 -9.56 -36.36
N VAL A 537 -13.40 -9.03 -37.43
CA VAL A 537 -12.23 -8.13 -37.38
C VAL A 537 -12.59 -6.80 -38.04
N VAL A 538 -12.58 -5.71 -37.30
CA VAL A 538 -12.87 -4.36 -37.82
C VAL A 538 -11.74 -3.42 -37.46
N ILE A 539 -11.07 -2.91 -38.50
CA ILE A 539 -9.99 -1.94 -38.39
C ILE A 539 -10.40 -0.69 -39.18
N ASP A 540 -10.73 0.39 -38.46
CA ASP A 540 -11.22 1.59 -39.14
C ASP A 540 -10.11 2.26 -39.96
N ASN A 541 -8.86 2.29 -39.52
CA ASN A 541 -7.76 2.86 -40.31
C ASN A 541 -6.41 2.21 -39.99
N LEU A 542 -5.65 1.88 -41.03
CA LEU A 542 -4.23 1.53 -40.97
C LEU A 542 -3.38 2.68 -41.51
N PHE A 543 -2.41 3.13 -40.71
CA PHE A 543 -1.45 4.17 -41.08
C PHE A 543 -0.02 3.64 -40.94
N SER A 544 0.61 3.27 -42.05
CA SER A 544 2.02 2.86 -42.03
C SER A 544 2.69 3.17 -43.36
N ASP A 545 3.55 4.18 -43.41
CA ASP A 545 4.24 4.63 -44.63
C ASP A 545 5.03 3.50 -45.31
N SER A 546 5.64 2.63 -44.50
CA SER A 546 6.39 1.44 -44.97
C SER A 546 5.51 0.21 -45.22
N GLY A 547 4.19 0.38 -45.13
CA GLY A 547 3.17 -0.66 -45.27
C GLY A 547 2.92 -1.48 -44.02
N THR A 548 1.86 -2.28 -44.06
CA THR A 548 1.44 -3.20 -43.00
C THR A 548 1.46 -4.63 -43.53
N VAL A 549 2.00 -5.55 -42.74
CA VAL A 549 2.01 -6.99 -43.01
C VAL A 549 1.14 -7.68 -41.97
N ILE A 550 0.15 -8.43 -42.44
CA ILE A 550 -0.66 -9.34 -41.64
C ILE A 550 -0.25 -10.77 -42.02
N PRO A 551 0.54 -11.49 -41.19
CA PRO A 551 1.04 -12.82 -41.55
C PRO A 551 -0.09 -13.81 -41.83
N LYS A 552 -1.18 -13.74 -41.05
CA LYS A 552 -2.36 -14.59 -41.17
C LYS A 552 -3.60 -13.82 -40.74
N LEU A 553 -4.66 -13.87 -41.55
CA LEU A 553 -6.00 -13.39 -41.19
C LEU A 553 -7.05 -14.43 -41.56
N TRP A 554 -7.55 -15.14 -40.57
CA TRP A 554 -8.64 -16.11 -40.72
C TRP A 554 -9.83 -15.62 -39.89
N ALA A 555 -10.89 -15.16 -40.56
CA ALA A 555 -12.05 -14.57 -39.88
C ALA A 555 -13.36 -14.85 -40.61
N ASP A 556 -14.47 -14.96 -39.88
CA ASP A 556 -15.79 -15.13 -40.48
C ASP A 556 -16.16 -13.85 -41.24
N ASN A 557 -16.05 -12.69 -40.59
CA ASN A 557 -16.13 -11.38 -41.25
C ASN A 557 -14.90 -10.50 -40.99
N GLY A 558 -14.63 -9.59 -41.92
CA GLY A 558 -13.61 -8.57 -41.74
C GLY A 558 -13.87 -7.27 -42.49
N PHE A 559 -13.45 -6.16 -41.91
CA PHE A 559 -13.36 -4.85 -42.56
C PHE A 559 -12.01 -4.22 -42.21
N ILE A 560 -11.21 -3.85 -43.21
CA ILE A 560 -9.92 -3.18 -43.01
C ILE A 560 -9.80 -2.04 -44.01
N ARG A 561 -9.69 -0.81 -43.51
CA ARG A 561 -9.34 0.34 -44.36
C ARG A 561 -7.88 0.73 -44.17
N VAL A 562 -7.17 0.82 -45.29
CA VAL A 562 -5.77 1.28 -45.38
C VAL A 562 -5.79 2.75 -45.76
N THR A 563 -5.31 3.60 -44.86
CA THR A 563 -5.27 5.04 -45.12
C THR A 563 -3.92 5.43 -45.72
N ASP A 564 -2.81 4.89 -45.20
CA ASP A 564 -1.46 5.13 -45.71
C ASP A 564 -0.65 3.82 -45.84
N GLY A 565 0.16 3.75 -46.91
CA GLY A 565 1.00 2.61 -47.24
C GLY A 565 0.30 1.47 -47.97
N TYR A 566 0.97 0.32 -48.07
CA TYR A 566 0.40 -0.92 -48.61
C TYR A 566 -0.09 -1.85 -47.50
N LEU A 567 -0.97 -2.80 -47.85
CA LEU A 567 -1.37 -3.89 -46.96
C LEU A 567 -1.06 -5.23 -47.61
N ALA A 568 -0.27 -6.05 -46.93
CA ALA A 568 0.10 -7.39 -47.37
C ALA A 568 -0.43 -8.46 -46.41
N PHE A 569 -1.19 -9.41 -46.93
CA PHE A 569 -1.58 -10.64 -46.25
C PHE A 569 -0.62 -11.77 -46.62
N GLY A 570 -0.03 -12.43 -45.63
CA GLY A 570 0.71 -13.67 -45.85
C GLY A 570 -0.23 -14.84 -46.16
N ASP A 571 -1.36 -14.88 -45.46
CA ASP A 571 -2.44 -15.82 -45.67
C ASP A 571 -3.78 -15.22 -45.26
N ILE A 572 -4.80 -15.29 -46.12
CA ILE A 572 -6.14 -14.78 -45.85
C ILE A 572 -7.21 -15.86 -46.09
N TYR A 573 -8.12 -16.01 -45.13
CA TYR A 573 -9.22 -16.97 -45.15
C TYR A 573 -10.48 -16.34 -44.57
N THR A 574 -11.62 -16.67 -45.14
CA THR A 574 -12.91 -16.28 -44.58
C THR A 574 -14.02 -17.29 -44.88
N THR A 575 -14.99 -17.39 -43.97
CA THR A 575 -16.21 -18.18 -44.14
C THR A 575 -17.41 -17.35 -44.60
N ASP A 576 -17.40 -16.03 -44.39
CA ASP A 576 -18.44 -15.12 -44.89
C ASP A 576 -17.85 -14.06 -45.82
N LYS A 577 -17.34 -12.94 -45.29
CA LYS A 577 -16.77 -11.84 -46.11
C LYS A 577 -15.69 -11.06 -45.38
N ILE A 578 -14.51 -10.93 -45.99
CA ILE A 578 -13.51 -9.92 -45.62
C ILE A 578 -13.48 -8.84 -46.71
N HIS A 579 -13.74 -7.60 -46.31
CA HIS A 579 -13.57 -6.39 -47.12
C HIS A 579 -12.29 -5.67 -46.74
N ALA A 580 -11.52 -5.23 -47.72
CA ALA A 580 -10.45 -4.27 -47.48
C ALA A 580 -10.39 -3.21 -48.57
N GLU A 581 -10.09 -1.98 -48.17
CA GLU A 581 -10.10 -0.81 -49.04
C GLU A 581 -8.95 0.14 -48.78
N ASN A 582 -8.62 0.95 -49.78
CA ASN A 582 -7.78 2.13 -49.67
C ASN A 582 -8.41 3.28 -50.50
N PRO A 583 -7.84 4.49 -50.52
CA PRO A 583 -8.42 5.61 -51.28
C PRO A 583 -8.52 5.41 -52.81
N GLU A 584 -7.80 4.44 -53.37
CA GLU A 584 -7.72 4.19 -54.81
C GLU A 584 -8.55 2.98 -55.29
N THR A 585 -8.74 1.95 -54.45
CA THR A 585 -9.45 0.71 -54.80
C THR A 585 -9.92 -0.06 -53.56
N SER A 586 -10.76 -1.08 -53.76
CA SER A 586 -11.20 -2.02 -52.73
C SER A 586 -11.23 -3.46 -53.26
N PHE A 587 -11.25 -4.42 -52.34
CA PHE A 587 -11.57 -5.80 -52.69
C PHE A 587 -12.40 -6.46 -51.59
N ALA A 588 -13.16 -7.47 -51.98
CA ALA A 588 -13.76 -8.40 -51.04
C ALA A 588 -13.34 -9.83 -51.34
N LEU A 589 -12.97 -10.56 -50.29
CA LEU A 589 -12.87 -12.01 -50.28
C LEU A 589 -14.15 -12.58 -49.67
N TYR A 590 -14.83 -13.45 -50.39
CA TYR A 590 -16.03 -14.15 -49.91
C TYR A 590 -15.67 -15.60 -49.54
N GLY A 591 -16.23 -16.11 -48.46
CA GLY A 591 -16.27 -17.53 -48.12
C GLY A 591 -17.58 -18.18 -48.59
N ARG A 592 -18.68 -17.42 -48.56
CA ARG A 592 -19.95 -17.78 -49.21
C ARG A 592 -19.95 -17.45 -50.69
N THR A 593 -20.98 -17.89 -51.42
CA THR A 593 -21.20 -17.49 -52.82
C THR A 593 -21.23 -15.95 -52.92
N PRO A 594 -20.35 -15.33 -53.72
CA PRO A 594 -20.30 -13.88 -53.87
C PRO A 594 -21.63 -13.32 -54.37
N THR A 595 -22.07 -12.21 -53.77
CA THR A 595 -23.39 -11.60 -54.06
C THR A 595 -23.36 -10.42 -55.04
N GLY A 596 -22.18 -10.03 -55.53
CA GLY A 596 -22.04 -8.92 -56.49
C GLY A 596 -22.27 -7.55 -55.85
N ASP A 597 -21.65 -7.31 -54.69
CA ASP A 597 -21.92 -6.14 -53.83
C ASP A 597 -21.31 -4.81 -54.35
N GLY A 598 -20.86 -4.72 -55.60
CA GLY A 598 -20.28 -3.51 -56.19
C GLY A 598 -18.76 -3.34 -56.01
N GLU A 599 -18.05 -4.34 -55.50
CA GLU A 599 -16.61 -4.29 -55.29
C GLU A 599 -15.84 -4.38 -56.63
N PRO A 600 -14.80 -3.53 -56.85
CA PRO A 600 -14.05 -3.55 -58.10
C PRO A 600 -13.20 -4.82 -58.26
N HIS A 601 -12.84 -5.46 -57.15
CA HIS A 601 -12.15 -6.74 -57.13
C HIS A 601 -12.86 -7.72 -56.18
N MET A 602 -13.33 -8.84 -56.72
CA MET A 602 -14.02 -9.87 -55.95
C MET A 602 -13.24 -11.17 -56.02
N TYR A 603 -12.92 -11.72 -54.86
CA TYR A 603 -12.28 -13.02 -54.71
C TYR A 603 -13.20 -13.97 -53.98
N TRP A 604 -13.16 -15.25 -54.33
CA TRP A 604 -13.92 -16.29 -53.65
C TRP A 604 -13.00 -17.39 -53.17
N ASN A 605 -13.00 -17.59 -51.86
CA ASN A 605 -12.46 -18.74 -51.17
C ASN A 605 -13.56 -19.81 -51.10
N ASN A 606 -13.43 -20.87 -51.89
CA ASN A 606 -14.38 -21.98 -51.80
C ASN A 606 -14.05 -22.84 -50.57
N VAL A 607 -14.81 -22.64 -49.49
CA VAL A 607 -14.65 -23.35 -48.21
C VAL A 607 -14.85 -24.87 -48.29
N ASP A 608 -15.47 -25.37 -49.38
CA ASP A 608 -15.63 -26.82 -49.62
C ASP A 608 -14.34 -27.48 -50.16
N LEU A 609 -13.32 -26.70 -50.50
CA LEU A 609 -12.02 -27.19 -50.99
C LEU A 609 -10.93 -27.09 -49.91
N PRO A 610 -9.92 -27.97 -49.92
CA PRO A 610 -8.79 -27.86 -48.99
C PRO A 610 -8.09 -26.50 -49.08
N HIS A 611 -7.94 -25.83 -47.94
CA HIS A 611 -7.29 -24.52 -47.86
C HIS A 611 -5.83 -24.56 -48.34
N ARG A 612 -5.44 -23.53 -49.09
CA ARG A 612 -4.05 -23.24 -49.45
C ARG A 612 -3.70 -21.81 -49.06
N THR A 613 -2.47 -21.62 -48.61
CA THR A 613 -1.93 -20.31 -48.23
C THR A 613 -2.16 -19.28 -49.33
N THR A 614 -2.89 -18.22 -49.02
CA THR A 614 -3.35 -17.23 -49.99
C THR A 614 -2.73 -15.87 -49.73
N PRO A 615 -1.55 -15.56 -50.30
CA PRO A 615 -0.93 -14.25 -50.15
C PRO A 615 -1.63 -13.22 -51.05
N LEU A 616 -1.90 -12.03 -50.50
CA LEU A 616 -2.55 -10.91 -51.21
C LEU A 616 -1.90 -9.58 -50.83
N LEU A 617 -1.71 -8.69 -51.79
CA LEU A 617 -1.16 -7.35 -51.59
C LEU A 617 -2.11 -6.29 -52.17
N LEU A 618 -2.52 -5.33 -51.34
CA LEU A 618 -3.26 -4.13 -51.73
C LEU A 618 -2.30 -2.94 -51.70
N ALA A 619 -2.02 -2.35 -52.86
CA ALA A 619 -1.07 -1.23 -53.00
C ALA A 619 -1.50 -0.26 -54.10
N GLY A 620 -1.82 0.99 -53.72
CA GLY A 620 -2.44 1.97 -54.62
C GLY A 620 -3.70 1.39 -55.26
N SER A 621 -3.88 1.65 -56.55
CA SER A 621 -4.99 1.16 -57.38
C SER A 621 -4.94 -0.32 -57.75
N HIS A 622 -4.01 -1.11 -57.18
CA HIS A 622 -3.78 -2.49 -57.58
C HIS A 622 -3.97 -3.49 -56.42
N VAL A 623 -4.51 -4.65 -56.77
CA VAL A 623 -4.54 -5.85 -55.91
C VAL A 623 -3.71 -6.94 -56.60
N TYR A 624 -2.67 -7.43 -55.93
CA TYR A 624 -1.80 -8.50 -56.41
C TYR A 624 -2.03 -9.77 -55.62
N THR A 625 -2.09 -10.90 -56.31
CA THR A 625 -2.19 -12.24 -55.71
C THR A 625 -1.39 -13.23 -56.55
N ARG A 626 -0.85 -14.26 -55.90
CA ARG A 626 0.04 -15.24 -56.55
C ARG A 626 -0.71 -16.42 -57.19
N MET A 627 -2.03 -16.52 -56.99
CA MET A 627 -2.85 -17.68 -57.36
C MET A 627 -4.20 -17.25 -57.93
N VAL A 628 -4.23 -16.74 -59.17
CA VAL A 628 -5.49 -16.55 -59.91
C VAL A 628 -5.39 -17.29 -61.23
N ASP A 629 -6.25 -18.28 -61.40
CA ASP A 629 -6.52 -18.87 -62.71
C ASP A 629 -7.64 -18.09 -63.41
N LEU A 630 -7.39 -17.71 -64.66
CA LEU A 630 -8.32 -17.04 -65.58
C LEU A 630 -8.69 -18.02 -66.70
N LEU A 631 -9.94 -18.49 -66.76
CA LEU A 631 -10.53 -19.13 -67.96
C LEU A 631 -11.96 -18.57 -68.21
N ASP A 632 -12.48 -18.70 -69.43
CA ASP A 632 -13.60 -17.90 -69.95
C ASP A 632 -14.75 -18.80 -70.45
N ASP A 633 -16.01 -18.49 -70.08
CA ASP A 633 -17.30 -18.93 -70.69
C ASP A 633 -18.50 -18.13 -70.10
N SER A 634 -19.59 -18.02 -70.85
CA SER A 634 -20.10 -16.80 -71.48
C SER A 634 -21.52 -16.42 -71.03
N THR A 635 -21.90 -16.79 -69.81
CA THR A 635 -23.23 -16.42 -69.27
C THR A 635 -23.19 -15.88 -67.84
N TYR A 636 -22.26 -16.37 -67.02
CA TYR A 636 -21.58 -15.76 -65.87
C TYR A 636 -20.28 -16.57 -65.77
N THR A 637 -19.09 -15.99 -65.82
CA THR A 637 -17.83 -16.77 -65.76
C THR A 637 -17.60 -17.29 -64.34
N TRP A 638 -18.22 -18.42 -63.99
CA TRP A 638 -17.74 -19.27 -62.91
C TRP A 638 -16.62 -20.15 -63.46
N LEU A 639 -15.42 -19.92 -62.94
CA LEU A 639 -14.24 -20.68 -63.30
C LEU A 639 -14.06 -21.92 -62.43
N PHE A 640 -14.25 -23.13 -62.96
CA PHE A 640 -13.72 -24.38 -62.39
C PHE A 640 -12.77 -24.97 -63.45
N GLU A 641 -11.56 -25.45 -63.14
CA GLU A 641 -11.24 -26.52 -62.20
C GLU A 641 -9.71 -26.53 -61.90
N ARG A 642 -9.31 -26.32 -60.64
CA ARG A 642 -8.21 -27.02 -59.90
C ARG A 642 -7.66 -26.26 -58.68
N ASP A 643 -7.93 -24.97 -58.53
CA ASP A 643 -7.34 -24.17 -57.45
C ASP A 643 -8.35 -23.35 -56.63
N TYR A 644 -7.87 -22.92 -55.45
CA TYR A 644 -8.62 -22.58 -54.23
C TYR A 644 -9.19 -21.14 -54.17
N LEU A 645 -8.59 -20.20 -54.90
CA LEU A 645 -9.00 -18.79 -54.96
C LEU A 645 -9.49 -18.44 -56.37
N LYS A 646 -10.66 -17.81 -56.51
CA LYS A 646 -11.22 -17.40 -57.81
C LYS A 646 -11.47 -15.90 -57.89
N TYR A 647 -11.13 -15.28 -59.01
CA TYR A 647 -11.55 -13.90 -59.31
C TYR A 647 -12.94 -13.91 -59.94
N VAL A 648 -13.87 -13.08 -59.44
CA VAL A 648 -15.26 -13.01 -59.93
C VAL A 648 -15.47 -11.70 -60.67
N LEU A 649 -15.92 -11.80 -61.93
CA LEU A 649 -16.27 -10.65 -62.77
C LEU A 649 -17.75 -10.32 -62.62
N GLU A 650 -18.09 -9.04 -62.43
CA GLU A 650 -19.48 -8.58 -62.45
C GLU A 650 -20.12 -8.78 -63.85
N PRO A 651 -21.37 -9.25 -63.93
CA PRO A 651 -22.05 -9.60 -65.19
C PRO A 651 -22.38 -8.41 -66.12
N GLU A 652 -22.26 -7.16 -65.68
CA GLU A 652 -22.77 -5.99 -66.43
C GLU A 652 -21.70 -5.02 -66.95
N LYS A 653 -20.39 -5.31 -66.82
CA LYS A 653 -19.33 -4.46 -67.39
C LYS A 653 -18.72 -5.10 -68.65
N PRO A 654 -18.79 -4.45 -69.84
CA PRO A 654 -18.17 -4.99 -71.05
C PRO A 654 -16.64 -5.03 -70.93
N LEU A 655 -16.06 -6.14 -71.39
CA LEU A 655 -14.61 -6.35 -71.50
C LEU A 655 -13.97 -5.29 -72.42
N THR A 656 -13.27 -4.30 -71.85
CA THR A 656 -12.14 -3.69 -72.57
C THR A 656 -10.92 -4.59 -72.37
N ARG A 657 -10.53 -5.33 -73.43
CA ARG A 657 -9.25 -6.03 -73.48
C ARG A 657 -8.12 -5.04 -73.20
N HIS A 658 -7.61 -5.02 -71.98
CA HIS A 658 -6.23 -4.65 -71.75
C HIS A 658 -5.40 -5.89 -72.04
N THR A 659 -4.80 -5.93 -73.23
CA THR A 659 -3.64 -6.77 -73.52
C THR A 659 -2.47 -6.29 -72.66
N GLY A 660 -2.55 -6.54 -71.36
CA GLY A 660 -1.45 -6.48 -70.42
C GLY A 660 -0.98 -7.90 -70.21
N ARG A 661 0.13 -8.25 -70.87
CA ARG A 661 0.88 -9.47 -70.63
C ARG A 661 1.08 -9.64 -69.12
N LEU A 662 0.56 -10.72 -68.53
CA LEU A 662 0.95 -11.18 -67.20
C LEU A 662 2.45 -11.44 -67.22
N ILE A 663 3.24 -10.45 -66.79
CA ILE A 663 4.67 -10.63 -66.57
C ILE A 663 4.80 -11.24 -65.18
N TYR A 664 5.02 -12.55 -65.17
CA TYR A 664 5.83 -13.18 -64.14
C TYR A 664 7.21 -12.54 -64.18
N ASP A 665 7.56 -11.75 -63.17
CA ASP A 665 8.97 -11.55 -62.83
C ASP A 665 9.15 -11.87 -61.35
N GLY A 666 9.72 -13.04 -61.10
CA GLY A 666 10.22 -13.40 -59.80
C GLY A 666 11.54 -12.68 -59.57
N ALA A 667 11.50 -11.42 -59.12
CA ALA A 667 12.61 -10.77 -58.43
C ALA A 667 12.21 -9.38 -57.93
N HIS A 668 12.00 -9.24 -56.62
CA HIS A 668 12.45 -8.04 -55.92
C HIS A 668 13.23 -8.47 -54.67
N VAL A 669 14.52 -8.60 -54.90
CA VAL A 669 15.57 -8.59 -53.87
C VAL A 669 15.60 -7.19 -53.27
N VAL A 670 15.29 -7.06 -51.98
CA VAL A 670 15.77 -5.92 -51.19
C VAL A 670 17.19 -6.25 -50.75
N ASN A 671 18.12 -5.44 -51.22
CA ASN A 671 19.56 -5.62 -51.09
C ASN A 671 19.99 -5.47 -49.62
N GLY A 672 20.66 -6.49 -49.07
CA GLY A 672 21.19 -6.46 -47.70
C GLY A 672 22.08 -7.66 -47.36
N GLN A 673 23.37 -7.52 -47.68
CA GLN A 673 24.54 -8.30 -47.21
C GLN A 673 24.95 -9.56 -48.01
N ARG A 674 26.19 -9.49 -48.52
CA ARG A 674 26.97 -10.61 -49.07
C ARG A 674 27.43 -11.55 -47.95
N ASN A 675 27.29 -12.86 -48.14
CA ASN A 675 28.44 -13.79 -48.21
C ASN A 675 28.02 -15.27 -48.37
N ASN A 676 28.65 -15.90 -49.38
CA ASN A 676 29.07 -17.31 -49.52
C ASN A 676 28.07 -18.48 -49.46
N ALA A 677 27.80 -19.00 -50.68
CA ALA A 677 27.99 -20.38 -51.15
C ALA A 677 27.41 -21.57 -50.35
N VAL A 678 26.56 -22.39 -50.98
CA VAL A 678 26.91 -23.72 -51.56
C VAL A 678 25.86 -24.08 -52.63
N SER A 679 26.34 -24.56 -53.77
CA SER A 679 25.60 -24.99 -54.96
C SER A 679 24.96 -26.38 -54.83
N ARG A 680 23.91 -26.65 -55.62
CA ARG A 680 23.85 -27.81 -56.54
C ARG A 680 22.63 -27.73 -57.47
N ASP A 681 22.95 -27.44 -58.74
CA ASP A 681 22.42 -27.91 -60.03
C ASP A 681 21.00 -28.48 -60.14
N ILE A 682 20.28 -28.06 -61.20
CA ILE A 682 19.89 -28.94 -62.33
C ILE A 682 19.58 -28.08 -63.59
N THR A 683 20.52 -28.20 -64.54
CA THR A 683 20.45 -28.29 -66.00
C THR A 683 19.33 -27.61 -66.83
N LEU A 684 19.73 -26.60 -67.60
CA LEU A 684 19.08 -26.12 -68.82
C LEU A 684 19.47 -26.98 -70.04
N ALA A 685 18.49 -27.36 -70.86
CA ALA A 685 18.72 -27.86 -72.21
C ALA A 685 18.18 -26.84 -73.25
N HIS A 686 19.11 -26.35 -74.07
CA HIS A 686 18.91 -25.46 -75.20
C HIS A 686 18.56 -26.26 -76.47
N HIS A 687 17.77 -25.64 -77.36
CA HIS A 687 17.71 -25.69 -78.86
C HIS A 687 16.25 -25.74 -79.33
N SER A 688 15.76 -25.03 -80.35
CA SER A 688 16.25 -23.92 -81.18
C SER A 688 15.10 -23.53 -82.12
N VAL A 689 14.86 -22.22 -82.29
CA VAL A 689 14.51 -21.49 -83.54
C VAL A 689 13.48 -22.11 -84.50
N GLN A 690 12.31 -21.47 -84.66
CA GLN A 690 12.05 -20.49 -85.73
C GLN A 690 10.90 -19.55 -85.34
#